data_AF-A0A8S0RPD7-F1
#
_entry.id   AF-A0A8S0RPD7-F1
#
_cell.length_a   1.000
_cell.length_b   1.000
_cell.length_c   1.000
_cell.angle_alpha   90.00
_cell.angle_beta   90.00
_cell.angle_gamma   90.00
#
_symmetry.space_group_name_H-M   'P 1'
#
loop_
_entity.id
_entity.type
_entity.pdbx_description
1 polymer ?
#
loop_
_entity_poly.entity_id
_entity_poly.type
_entity_poly.pdbx_seq_one_letter_code
_entity_poly.pdbx_strand_id
1 'polypeptide(L)'
;MNAMFTSSSSATDNRHGVTPVTTTTIPSFIKIASIFLLSSSLFFLFKHSFDATSTTPTPTTSLQERQLSFFPSTDKVPFAPSLPPPPRKPRFERTGIVDQTGAMTEDFVVGEFDESLIQSVMVNESDYQLENYEQKVIKVDKFRVCDSSTIDIIPCLDNMEANSRSNSSEKVEKYQRNCPQHGKGLDCLVPRPKDYKLHIPWPKSRDEVWYDNIPHTNLVEDKGGQNLISRQGNKYTFSAGRTQFIHSANEHLNRISKMVPEIAFGKRTRVALDIGCGVASFGAHLMERNVTTLSIASKDLHNNQIQFALERGVPAMVASLATHRLPYPSEAFDLIHCSSCGINWTRDDGLLLLEINRMLRAGGYFIWIARPVYEHEDNLLDQWRAMEDLTSRMCWELVEKEGYIAIWQKPLNNSCYLSRDSGVQPSLCDADNNPDNIWYVNLEPCITRLADNGYGANVTSWPARLHYPPDRLFSIKMDADKSRKEIYKADSKYWNEIVSGYVNVFHLKDMGMRNVMDMKAGYGGFAAALHDLEVDCWVMNVVPISGPNTLPLIFDRGLIGVMHDWCEPFETYPRTYDLLNAVALFSAEQKRCNITNIMLEMDRILRPGGRAYIRDTISVIYQLQETARAMGWVTFMFDSDEGPYSTWKLMTCEKRL
;
A
#
# COMPACT_ATOMS: atom_id res chain seq x y z
N MET A 1 36.36 -7.18 71.27
CA MET A 1 37.49 -8.09 70.96
C MET A 1 38.00 -7.73 69.57
N ASN A 2 39.27 -7.31 69.52
CA ASN A 2 40.18 -7.02 68.38
C ASN A 2 39.75 -5.89 67.40
N ALA A 3 40.18 -4.61 67.54
CA ALA A 3 41.52 -3.98 67.36
C ALA A 3 41.93 -3.88 65.87
N MET A 4 42.41 -2.79 65.25
CA MET A 4 43.29 -1.64 65.60
C MET A 4 42.98 -0.42 64.66
N PHE A 5 42.95 0.85 65.10
CA PHE A 5 44.02 1.89 65.16
C PHE A 5 44.78 2.15 63.83
N THR A 6 44.78 3.35 63.22
CA THR A 6 45.59 4.58 63.54
C THR A 6 45.12 5.74 62.63
N SER A 7 44.77 6.96 63.11
CA SER A 7 45.59 8.20 63.37
C SER A 7 46.53 8.63 62.22
N SER A 8 46.78 9.90 61.86
CA SER A 8 46.25 11.25 62.16
C SER A 8 47.12 12.27 61.39
N SER A 9 46.56 13.45 61.04
CA SER A 9 47.20 14.80 60.92
C SER A 9 48.37 15.01 59.93
N SER A 10 48.60 16.15 59.25
CA SER A 10 47.95 17.46 59.15
C SER A 10 48.75 18.34 58.16
N ALA A 11 48.01 19.19 57.44
CA ALA A 11 48.29 20.58 57.05
C ALA A 11 49.66 20.99 56.47
N THR A 12 49.60 21.61 55.28
CA THR A 12 50.08 23.00 55.12
C THR A 12 49.28 23.72 54.04
N ASP A 13 48.84 24.91 54.45
CA ASP A 13 48.14 25.97 53.76
C ASP A 13 49.04 26.63 52.68
N ASN A 14 48.45 27.04 51.54
CA ASN A 14 48.97 28.17 50.77
C ASN A 14 47.85 28.82 49.97
N ARG A 15 47.41 29.97 50.48
CA ARG A 15 46.53 30.94 49.87
C ARG A 15 47.18 31.58 48.64
N HIS A 16 46.41 31.70 47.55
CA HIS A 16 46.39 32.93 46.76
C HIS A 16 44.96 33.25 46.35
N GLY A 17 44.51 34.43 46.73
CA GLY A 17 43.15 34.92 46.52
C GLY A 17 42.97 35.54 45.15
N VAL A 18 41.73 35.47 44.67
CA VAL A 18 41.20 36.39 43.66
C VAL A 18 39.81 36.82 44.14
N THR A 19 39.59 38.13 44.04
CA THR A 19 38.47 38.97 44.48
C THR A 19 37.09 38.54 43.96
N PRO A 20 35.99 38.80 44.71
CA PRO A 20 34.63 38.54 44.25
C PRO A 20 34.12 39.69 43.36
N VAL A 21 33.68 39.35 42.15
CA VAL A 21 32.94 40.27 41.27
C VAL A 21 31.46 40.21 41.67
N THR A 22 30.95 41.35 42.11
CA THR A 22 29.54 41.63 42.36
C THR A 22 28.79 41.78 41.04
N THR A 23 27.93 40.81 40.70
CA THR A 23 26.93 40.98 39.64
C THR A 23 25.58 41.32 40.26
N THR A 24 25.24 42.61 40.19
CA THR A 24 23.94 43.21 40.43
C THR A 24 22.83 42.49 39.64
N THR A 25 21.82 42.04 40.37
CA THR A 25 20.55 41.53 39.84
C THR A 25 19.73 42.68 39.26
N ILE A 26 19.53 42.67 37.94
CA ILE A 26 18.63 43.61 37.24
C ILE A 26 17.19 43.11 37.43
N PRO A 27 16.24 43.94 37.90
CA PRO A 27 14.87 43.50 38.11
C PRO A 27 14.16 43.17 36.79
N SER A 28 13.41 42.08 36.80
CA SER A 28 12.71 41.43 35.67
C SER A 28 11.67 42.29 34.93
N PHE A 29 11.50 43.57 35.30
CA PHE A 29 10.55 44.49 34.67
C PHE A 29 11.12 45.13 33.38
N ILE A 30 12.45 45.27 33.27
CA ILE A 30 13.09 45.93 32.11
C ILE A 30 13.18 45.01 30.88
N LYS A 31 13.13 43.68 31.05
CA LYS A 31 13.12 42.71 29.94
C LYS A 31 11.76 42.54 29.25
N ILE A 32 10.67 42.94 29.90
CA ILE A 32 9.30 42.81 29.35
C ILE A 32 8.95 44.03 28.48
N ALA A 33 9.48 45.21 28.79
CA ALA A 33 9.24 46.42 28.01
C ALA A 33 9.91 46.41 26.61
N SER A 34 11.06 45.75 26.46
CA SER A 34 11.79 45.68 25.19
C SER A 34 11.21 44.69 24.17
N ILE A 35 10.45 43.68 24.63
CA ILE A 35 9.78 42.70 23.75
C ILE A 35 8.46 43.27 23.21
N PHE A 36 7.75 44.11 23.97
CA PHE A 36 6.51 44.77 23.52
C PHE A 36 6.74 45.89 22.49
N LEU A 37 7.90 46.55 22.50
CA LEU A 37 8.25 47.57 21.51
C LEU A 37 8.71 46.98 20.16
N LEU A 38 9.25 45.76 20.15
CA LEU A 38 9.58 45.07 18.88
C LEU A 38 8.36 44.44 18.21
N SER A 39 7.34 43.99 18.96
CA SER A 39 6.14 43.37 18.37
C SER A 39 5.15 44.39 17.78
N SER A 40 5.10 45.61 18.34
CA SER A 40 4.25 46.70 17.84
C SER A 40 4.81 47.35 16.56
N SER A 41 6.13 47.26 16.32
CA SER A 41 6.79 47.79 15.13
C SER A 41 6.55 46.93 13.87
N LEU A 42 6.46 45.60 14.02
CA LEU A 42 6.17 44.69 12.90
C LEU A 42 4.70 44.72 12.46
N PHE A 43 3.77 45.01 13.37
CA PHE A 43 2.34 45.08 13.04
C PHE A 43 1.98 46.31 12.19
N PHE A 44 2.70 47.43 12.34
CA PHE A 44 2.50 48.64 11.54
C PHE A 44 3.12 48.55 10.13
N LEU A 45 4.19 47.78 9.94
CA LEU A 45 4.81 47.54 8.62
C LEU A 45 4.00 46.58 7.75
N PHE A 46 3.31 45.59 8.35
CA PHE A 46 2.46 44.66 7.60
C PHE A 46 1.12 45.27 7.16
N LYS A 47 0.60 46.26 7.92
CA LYS A 47 -0.68 46.91 7.61
C LYS A 47 -0.60 47.95 6.48
N HIS A 48 0.59 48.49 6.21
CA HIS A 48 0.80 49.48 5.14
C HIS A 48 1.13 48.89 3.76
N SER A 49 1.29 47.57 3.65
CA SER A 49 1.73 46.90 2.41
C SER A 49 0.59 46.23 1.62
N PHE A 50 -0.67 46.34 2.08
CA PHE A 50 -1.83 45.73 1.41
C PHE A 50 -2.97 46.72 1.06
N ASP A 51 -2.74 48.02 1.22
CA ASP A 51 -3.69 49.08 0.83
C ASP A 51 -3.13 49.89 -0.36
N ALA A 52 -3.21 49.32 -1.56
CA ALA A 52 -3.19 50.07 -2.81
C ALA A 52 -3.82 49.24 -3.94
N THR A 53 -4.85 49.83 -4.59
CA THR A 53 -5.64 49.35 -5.74
C THR A 53 -6.71 48.29 -5.39
N SER A 54 -8.02 48.46 -5.62
CA SER A 54 -8.79 49.37 -6.49
C SER A 54 -10.23 49.53 -5.97
N THR A 55 -10.78 50.72 -6.16
CA THR A 55 -12.09 51.22 -5.71
C THR A 55 -13.29 50.85 -6.61
N THR A 56 -14.41 50.49 -5.94
CA THR A 56 -15.86 50.78 -6.24
C THR A 56 -16.60 50.12 -7.42
N PRO A 57 -17.96 50.03 -7.39
CA PRO A 57 -18.85 49.67 -6.28
C PRO A 57 -19.96 48.65 -6.67
N THR A 58 -20.45 47.89 -5.68
CA THR A 58 -21.70 47.10 -5.74
C THR A 58 -22.93 47.98 -5.48
N PRO A 59 -24.08 47.73 -6.15
CA PRO A 59 -25.37 48.08 -5.61
C PRO A 59 -26.03 46.87 -4.94
N THR A 60 -26.47 47.12 -3.72
CA THR A 60 -27.30 46.30 -2.85
C THR A 60 -28.69 46.07 -3.46
N THR A 61 -29.25 44.87 -3.33
CA THR A 61 -30.65 44.72 -2.88
C THR A 61 -30.96 43.27 -2.49
N SER A 62 -31.57 43.17 -1.31
CA SER A 62 -32.34 42.05 -0.76
C SER A 62 -33.35 41.45 -1.75
N LEU A 63 -33.77 40.20 -1.55
CA LEU A 63 -35.13 39.66 -1.68
C LEU A 63 -35.06 38.15 -1.27
N GLN A 64 -35.60 37.76 -0.12
CA GLN A 64 -37.00 37.41 0.16
C GLN A 64 -37.36 35.99 -0.30
N GLU A 65 -37.63 35.13 0.68
CA GLU A 65 -38.37 33.87 0.54
C GLU A 65 -39.65 34.08 -0.25
N ARG A 66 -39.87 33.24 -1.27
CA ARG A 66 -41.21 32.87 -1.74
C ARG A 66 -41.18 31.47 -2.35
N GLN A 67 -41.85 30.55 -1.66
CA GLN A 67 -42.54 29.44 -2.33
C GLN A 67 -43.47 30.00 -3.40
N LEU A 68 -43.57 29.33 -4.55
CA LEU A 68 -44.86 29.12 -5.20
C LEU A 68 -44.78 27.90 -6.13
N SER A 69 -45.66 26.94 -5.85
CA SER A 69 -46.19 25.96 -6.79
C SER A 69 -46.82 26.62 -8.02
N PHE A 70 -46.92 25.87 -9.14
CA PHE A 70 -48.18 25.55 -9.83
C PHE A 70 -47.90 25.12 -11.29
N PHE A 71 -48.41 23.94 -11.66
CA PHE A 71 -48.72 23.58 -13.04
C PHE A 71 -49.67 24.62 -13.66
N PRO A 72 -49.64 24.77 -14.99
CA PRO A 72 -50.90 24.68 -15.71
C PRO A 72 -50.86 23.87 -17.00
N SER A 73 -52.08 23.49 -17.35
CA SER A 73 -52.59 22.57 -18.34
C SER A 73 -52.41 22.99 -19.81
N THR A 74 -52.51 21.96 -20.64
CA THR A 74 -52.96 21.91 -22.04
C THR A 74 -53.74 23.11 -22.57
N ASP A 75 -53.25 23.72 -23.65
CA ASP A 75 -54.07 24.05 -24.83
C ASP A 75 -53.23 24.29 -26.10
N LYS A 76 -53.84 23.96 -27.24
CA LYS A 76 -53.29 23.89 -28.60
C LYS A 76 -53.05 25.27 -29.24
N VAL A 77 -51.92 25.46 -29.93
CA VAL A 77 -51.76 26.40 -31.07
C VAL A 77 -50.65 25.89 -32.04
N PRO A 78 -50.46 26.44 -33.26
CA PRO A 78 -50.71 25.80 -34.55
C PRO A 78 -49.44 25.37 -35.33
N PHE A 79 -49.64 24.65 -36.44
CA PHE A 79 -48.60 24.23 -37.39
C PHE A 79 -47.60 25.35 -37.76
N ALA A 80 -46.30 25.08 -37.56
CA ALA A 80 -45.19 25.87 -38.11
C ALA A 80 -44.67 25.23 -39.41
N PRO A 81 -44.11 26.02 -40.37
CA PRO A 81 -43.62 25.49 -41.64
C PRO A 81 -42.30 24.70 -41.46
N SER A 82 -42.12 23.69 -42.32
CA SER A 82 -40.95 22.82 -42.41
C SER A 82 -39.63 23.59 -42.58
N LEU A 83 -38.63 23.27 -41.75
CA LEU A 83 -37.24 23.71 -41.88
C LEU A 83 -36.58 23.18 -43.18
N PRO A 84 -35.68 23.95 -43.82
CA PRO A 84 -34.85 23.47 -44.92
C PRO A 84 -33.78 22.47 -44.44
N PRO A 85 -33.26 21.60 -45.33
CA PRO A 85 -32.30 20.56 -44.97
C PRO A 85 -30.96 21.16 -44.48
N PRO A 86 -30.22 20.44 -43.62
CA PRO A 86 -28.97 20.94 -43.06
C PRO A 86 -27.89 21.12 -44.14
N PRO A 87 -26.99 22.12 -44.01
CA PRO A 87 -25.88 22.30 -44.93
C PRO A 87 -24.91 21.11 -44.87
N ARG A 88 -24.33 20.77 -46.04
CA ARG A 88 -23.28 19.74 -46.19
C ARG A 88 -22.12 20.01 -45.22
N LYS A 89 -21.70 18.98 -44.49
CA LYS A 89 -20.51 19.00 -43.61
C LYS A 89 -19.26 19.45 -44.39
N PRO A 90 -18.38 20.30 -43.83
CA PRO A 90 -17.05 20.52 -44.38
C PRO A 90 -16.25 19.21 -44.36
N ARG A 91 -15.47 18.99 -45.43
CA ARG A 91 -14.44 17.95 -45.51
C ARG A 91 -13.42 18.15 -44.39
N PHE A 92 -13.02 17.06 -43.74
CA PHE A 92 -11.91 17.01 -42.79
C PHE A 92 -10.62 17.56 -43.40
N GLU A 93 -9.91 18.43 -42.68
CA GLU A 93 -8.54 18.84 -42.99
C GLU A 93 -7.54 17.84 -42.39
N ARG A 94 -6.93 17.07 -43.32
CA ARG A 94 -5.57 16.49 -43.38
C ARG A 94 -4.84 16.09 -42.08
N THR A 95 -4.47 14.80 -42.00
CA THR A 95 -3.28 14.32 -41.28
C THR A 95 -2.09 14.30 -42.25
N GLY A 96 -0.97 14.93 -41.89
CA GLY A 96 0.25 14.92 -42.71
C GLY A 96 1.14 13.71 -42.46
N ILE A 97 1.89 13.30 -43.48
CA ILE A 97 2.97 12.30 -43.37
C ILE A 97 4.30 13.05 -43.45
N VAL A 98 5.21 12.68 -42.56
CA VAL A 98 6.55 13.26 -42.42
C VAL A 98 7.48 12.63 -43.46
N ASP A 99 8.24 13.44 -44.19
CA ASP A 99 9.24 12.93 -45.14
C ASP A 99 10.48 12.36 -44.43
N GLN A 100 11.43 11.82 -45.20
CA GLN A 100 12.65 11.21 -44.65
C GLN A 100 13.56 12.20 -43.89
N THR A 101 13.27 13.51 -43.95
CA THR A 101 14.02 14.56 -43.24
C THR A 101 13.30 15.08 -41.98
N GLY A 102 12.08 14.62 -41.71
CA GLY A 102 11.31 15.08 -40.55
C GLY A 102 10.38 16.27 -40.84
N ALA A 103 10.25 16.70 -42.11
CA ALA A 103 9.44 17.85 -42.49
C ALA A 103 8.03 17.45 -42.98
N MET A 104 7.04 18.28 -42.66
CA MET A 104 5.66 18.13 -43.15
C MET A 104 5.58 18.63 -44.60
N THR A 105 5.04 17.81 -45.49
CA THR A 105 4.84 18.17 -46.91
C THR A 105 3.36 18.37 -47.21
N GLU A 106 3.04 19.42 -47.98
CA GLU A 106 1.67 19.80 -48.37
C GLU A 106 1.21 19.17 -49.71
N ASP A 107 2.17 18.60 -50.45
CA ASP A 107 2.00 18.12 -51.82
C ASP A 107 1.94 16.59 -51.85
N PHE A 108 0.72 16.04 -51.81
CA PHE A 108 0.51 14.63 -52.12
C PHE A 108 -0.48 14.47 -53.26
N VAL A 109 -0.17 13.56 -54.18
CA VAL A 109 -1.08 13.13 -55.25
C VAL A 109 -1.89 11.96 -54.71
N VAL A 110 -3.19 12.17 -54.52
CA VAL A 110 -4.14 11.09 -54.25
C VAL A 110 -4.20 10.21 -55.50
N GLY A 111 -3.70 8.98 -55.42
CA GLY A 111 -3.87 7.99 -56.48
C GLY A 111 -5.36 7.71 -56.74
N GLU A 112 -5.68 7.33 -57.97
CA GLU A 112 -7.07 7.08 -58.38
C GLU A 112 -7.75 6.05 -57.48
N PHE A 113 -9.01 6.35 -57.19
CA PHE A 113 -9.87 5.67 -56.23
C PHE A 113 -10.35 4.34 -56.85
N ASP A 114 -9.83 3.21 -56.36
CA ASP A 114 -10.25 1.89 -56.84
C ASP A 114 -11.50 1.42 -56.07
N GLU A 115 -12.68 1.59 -56.69
CA GLU A 115 -13.97 1.13 -56.15
C GLU A 115 -14.03 -0.40 -55.94
N SER A 116 -13.18 -1.18 -56.60
CA SER A 116 -13.18 -2.64 -56.48
C SER A 116 -12.62 -3.14 -55.14
N LEU A 117 -11.74 -2.36 -54.49
CA LEU A 117 -11.23 -2.67 -53.16
C LEU A 117 -12.31 -2.53 -52.08
N ILE A 118 -13.24 -1.59 -52.24
CA ILE A 118 -14.40 -1.46 -51.34
C ILE A 118 -15.33 -2.66 -51.53
N GLN A 119 -15.56 -3.12 -52.76
CA GLN A 119 -16.38 -4.31 -53.00
C GLN A 119 -15.76 -5.58 -52.38
N SER A 120 -14.42 -5.70 -52.35
CA SER A 120 -13.74 -6.83 -51.68
C SER A 120 -13.84 -6.80 -50.14
N VAL A 121 -14.09 -5.62 -49.57
CA VAL A 121 -14.29 -5.41 -48.12
C VAL A 121 -15.78 -5.38 -47.75
N MET A 122 -16.67 -5.07 -48.69
CA MET A 122 -18.13 -4.99 -48.49
C MET A 122 -18.90 -6.28 -48.79
N VAL A 123 -18.26 -7.33 -49.31
CA VAL A 123 -18.85 -8.68 -49.34
C VAL A 123 -18.69 -9.33 -47.97
N ASN A 124 -19.49 -8.83 -47.02
CA ASN A 124 -20.05 -9.53 -45.84
C ASN A 124 -20.89 -8.58 -44.96
N GLU A 125 -21.30 -7.41 -45.47
CA GLU A 125 -22.03 -6.39 -44.72
C GLU A 125 -23.56 -6.43 -44.95
N SER A 126 -24.12 -7.58 -45.31
CA SER A 126 -25.57 -7.75 -45.50
C SER A 126 -26.19 -8.88 -44.68
N ASP A 127 -25.65 -9.19 -43.50
CA ASP A 127 -26.33 -10.02 -42.49
C ASP A 127 -26.20 -9.51 -41.05
N TYR A 128 -25.78 -8.25 -40.85
CA TYR A 128 -26.01 -7.58 -39.57
C TYR A 128 -27.45 -7.06 -39.52
N GLN A 129 -28.39 -7.98 -39.39
CA GLN A 129 -29.50 -7.66 -38.51
C GLN A 129 -28.90 -7.24 -37.17
N LEU A 130 -29.44 -6.19 -36.57
CA LEU A 130 -29.43 -6.06 -35.11
C LEU A 130 -30.13 -7.31 -34.59
N GLU A 131 -29.41 -8.44 -34.54
CA GLU A 131 -29.71 -9.50 -33.62
C GLU A 131 -29.69 -8.79 -32.27
N ASN A 132 -30.90 -8.61 -31.74
CA ASN A 132 -31.12 -8.59 -30.31
C ASN A 132 -30.16 -9.66 -29.78
N TYR A 133 -29.03 -9.25 -29.20
CA TYR A 133 -28.37 -10.08 -28.21
C TYR A 133 -29.42 -10.18 -27.10
N GLU A 134 -30.36 -11.12 -27.25
CA GLU A 134 -30.88 -11.89 -26.14
C GLU A 134 -29.66 -12.62 -25.58
N GLN A 135 -28.78 -11.85 -24.95
CA GLN A 135 -27.78 -12.32 -24.04
C GLN A 135 -28.63 -13.06 -23.02
N LYS A 136 -28.61 -14.40 -23.08
CA LYS A 136 -29.22 -15.25 -22.06
C LYS A 136 -28.70 -14.72 -20.72
N VAL A 137 -29.51 -13.89 -20.06
CA VAL A 137 -29.19 -13.37 -18.74
C VAL A 137 -29.24 -14.59 -17.86
N ILE A 138 -28.07 -15.17 -17.59
CA ILE A 138 -27.94 -16.30 -16.69
C ILE A 138 -28.31 -15.75 -15.33
N LYS A 139 -29.55 -15.98 -14.93
CA LYS A 139 -30.04 -15.59 -13.62
C LYS A 139 -29.24 -16.37 -12.58
N VAL A 140 -28.45 -15.65 -11.80
CA VAL A 140 -27.66 -16.24 -10.70
C VAL A 140 -28.57 -16.30 -9.47
N ASP A 141 -28.67 -17.48 -8.86
CA ASP A 141 -29.41 -17.64 -7.61
C ASP A 141 -28.74 -16.87 -6.48
N LYS A 142 -29.54 -16.41 -5.51
CA LYS A 142 -29.01 -15.66 -4.37
C LYS A 142 -28.01 -16.51 -3.58
N PHE A 143 -26.87 -15.91 -3.24
CA PHE A 143 -25.89 -16.58 -2.41
C PHE A 143 -26.39 -16.69 -0.97
N ARG A 144 -26.18 -17.86 -0.37
CA ARG A 144 -26.42 -18.06 1.05
C ARG A 144 -25.36 -17.34 1.87
N VAL A 145 -25.70 -16.99 3.10
CA VAL A 145 -24.73 -16.50 4.10
C VAL A 145 -24.02 -17.71 4.71
N CYS A 146 -22.70 -17.62 4.88
CA CYS A 146 -21.91 -18.65 5.53
C CYS A 146 -22.27 -18.78 7.02
N ASP A 147 -21.83 -19.88 7.65
CA ASP A 147 -21.99 -20.06 9.10
C ASP A 147 -21.24 -18.96 9.90
N SER A 148 -21.77 -18.61 11.08
CA SER A 148 -21.17 -17.59 11.96
C SER A 148 -19.72 -17.89 12.39
N SER A 149 -19.29 -19.15 12.37
CA SER A 149 -17.90 -19.53 12.62
C SER A 149 -16.92 -19.01 11.57
N THR A 150 -17.40 -18.57 10.39
CA THR A 150 -16.57 -18.09 9.28
C THR A 150 -16.29 -16.58 9.32
N ILE A 151 -16.75 -15.85 10.35
CA ILE A 151 -16.65 -14.37 10.39
C ILE A 151 -15.22 -13.86 10.17
N ASP A 152 -14.20 -14.55 10.68
CA ASP A 152 -12.78 -14.17 10.51
C ASP A 152 -11.97 -15.21 9.71
N ILE A 153 -12.64 -15.92 8.79
CA ILE A 153 -12.00 -16.93 7.96
C ILE A 153 -11.01 -16.29 6.97
N ILE A 154 -9.81 -16.86 6.92
CA ILE A 154 -8.78 -16.65 5.90
C ILE A 154 -8.59 -18.02 5.24
N PRO A 155 -9.25 -18.29 4.11
CA PRO A 155 -9.41 -19.66 3.60
C PRO A 155 -8.11 -20.43 3.41
N CYS A 156 -7.03 -19.77 2.99
CA CYS A 156 -5.74 -20.42 2.79
C CYS A 156 -4.95 -20.68 4.07
N LEU A 157 -5.31 -20.08 5.20
CA LEU A 157 -4.66 -20.29 6.49
C LEU A 157 -5.50 -21.18 7.41
N ASP A 158 -6.83 -21.16 7.26
CA ASP A 158 -7.77 -21.96 8.06
C ASP A 158 -8.12 -23.32 7.43
N ASN A 159 -7.36 -23.75 6.42
CA ASN A 159 -7.58 -25.01 5.74
C ASN A 159 -7.12 -26.21 6.59
N MET A 160 -7.95 -26.62 7.55
CA MET A 160 -7.65 -27.71 8.48
C MET A 160 -7.33 -29.04 7.79
N GLU A 161 -7.97 -29.35 6.66
CA GLU A 161 -7.71 -30.58 5.90
C GLU A 161 -6.30 -30.60 5.30
N ALA A 162 -5.82 -29.47 4.76
CA ALA A 162 -4.47 -29.38 4.22
C ALA A 162 -3.42 -29.29 5.34
N ASN A 163 -3.70 -28.50 6.37
CA ASN A 163 -2.80 -28.29 7.51
C ASN A 163 -2.63 -29.55 8.37
N SER A 164 -3.58 -30.49 8.37
CA SER A 164 -3.44 -31.78 9.08
C SER A 164 -2.64 -32.82 8.29
N ARG A 165 -2.43 -32.63 6.99
CA ARG A 165 -1.65 -33.53 6.12
C ARG A 165 -0.16 -33.19 6.08
N SER A 166 0.24 -32.00 6.52
CA SER A 166 1.66 -31.68 6.72
C SER A 166 2.14 -32.41 7.98
N ASN A 167 2.74 -33.59 7.79
CA ASN A 167 3.35 -34.41 8.84
C ASN A 167 4.64 -33.80 9.44
N SER A 168 4.96 -32.54 9.16
CA SER A 168 6.15 -31.90 9.69
C SER A 168 5.94 -31.51 11.15
N SER A 169 6.78 -32.08 12.01
CA SER A 169 6.89 -31.75 13.43
C SER A 169 7.45 -30.33 13.68
N GLU A 170 7.80 -29.60 12.62
CA GLU A 170 8.35 -28.25 12.71
C GLU A 170 7.24 -27.20 12.72
N LYS A 171 7.18 -26.43 13.81
CA LYS A 171 6.13 -25.43 14.09
C LYS A 171 5.90 -24.41 12.96
N VAL A 172 6.85 -24.19 12.06
CA VAL A 172 6.82 -23.10 11.07
C VAL A 172 6.04 -23.45 9.80
N GLU A 173 6.10 -24.70 9.33
CA GLU A 173 5.36 -25.15 8.14
C GLU A 173 3.84 -25.14 8.35
N LYS A 174 3.40 -25.29 9.61
CA LYS A 174 1.99 -25.18 9.99
C LYS A 174 1.36 -23.83 9.60
N TYR A 175 2.16 -22.76 9.55
CA TYR A 175 1.68 -21.40 9.28
C TYR A 175 1.75 -21.04 7.79
N GLN A 176 2.06 -22.01 6.94
CA GLN A 176 2.15 -21.82 5.51
C GLN A 176 0.76 -21.73 4.87
N ARG A 177 0.69 -20.92 3.81
CA ARG A 177 -0.48 -20.82 2.92
C ARG A 177 -0.79 -22.18 2.29
N ASN A 178 -2.00 -22.69 2.56
CA ASN A 178 -2.55 -23.91 1.98
C ASN A 178 -3.98 -23.66 1.48
N CYS A 179 -4.12 -23.15 0.26
CA CYS A 179 -5.43 -22.77 -0.27
C CYS A 179 -6.35 -23.96 -0.56
N PRO A 180 -7.68 -23.78 -0.46
CA PRO A 180 -8.64 -24.80 -0.87
C PRO A 180 -8.45 -25.20 -2.34
N GLN A 181 -8.62 -26.49 -2.64
CA GLN A 181 -8.56 -26.99 -4.01
C GLN A 181 -9.66 -26.37 -4.87
N HIS A 182 -9.46 -26.38 -6.20
CA HIS A 182 -10.45 -25.87 -7.15
C HIS A 182 -11.84 -26.48 -6.90
N GLY A 183 -12.86 -25.62 -6.81
CA GLY A 183 -14.25 -26.01 -6.50
C GLY A 183 -14.55 -26.29 -5.03
N LYS A 184 -13.56 -26.22 -4.12
CA LYS A 184 -13.74 -26.34 -2.66
C LYS A 184 -13.57 -25.02 -1.90
N GLY A 185 -13.53 -23.90 -2.63
CA GLY A 185 -13.54 -22.57 -2.02
C GLY A 185 -14.89 -22.25 -1.36
N LEU A 186 -14.96 -21.12 -0.66
CA LEU A 186 -16.23 -20.64 -0.11
C LEU A 186 -17.22 -20.35 -1.24
N ASP A 187 -18.44 -20.87 -1.10
CA ASP A 187 -19.57 -20.71 -2.03
C ASP A 187 -20.69 -19.83 -1.45
N CYS A 188 -20.35 -19.05 -0.42
CA CYS A 188 -21.29 -18.30 0.40
C CYS A 188 -20.72 -16.94 0.80
N LEU A 189 -21.58 -16.03 1.24
CA LEU A 189 -21.21 -14.69 1.71
C LEU A 189 -20.76 -14.76 3.17
N VAL A 190 -19.53 -14.33 3.45
CA VAL A 190 -19.01 -14.31 4.83
C VAL A 190 -19.78 -13.27 5.65
N PRO A 191 -20.41 -13.65 6.77
CA PRO A 191 -21.19 -12.72 7.57
C PRO A 191 -20.29 -11.66 8.22
N ARG A 192 -20.88 -10.49 8.49
CA ARG A 192 -20.27 -9.49 9.35
C ARG A 192 -20.46 -9.84 10.84
N PRO A 193 -19.62 -9.31 11.74
CA PRO A 193 -19.84 -9.40 13.17
C PRO A 193 -21.19 -8.83 13.59
N LYS A 194 -21.75 -9.35 14.67
CA LYS A 194 -22.95 -8.75 15.28
C LYS A 194 -22.62 -7.34 15.77
N ASP A 195 -23.52 -6.40 15.53
CA ASP A 195 -23.37 -5.00 15.93
C ASP A 195 -22.19 -4.26 15.26
N TYR A 196 -21.72 -4.74 14.10
CA TYR A 196 -20.69 -4.10 13.28
C TYR A 196 -21.01 -2.63 13.00
N LYS A 197 -19.99 -1.78 13.10
CA LYS A 197 -20.07 -0.33 12.87
C LYS A 197 -19.18 0.08 11.70
N LEU A 198 -19.56 1.16 11.03
CA LEU A 198 -18.67 1.85 10.12
C LEU A 198 -17.38 2.25 10.84
N HIS A 199 -16.25 2.15 10.15
CA HIS A 199 -14.93 2.38 10.74
C HIS A 199 -14.77 3.82 11.24
N ILE A 200 -13.88 3.99 12.21
CA ILE A 200 -13.50 5.30 12.69
C ILE A 200 -12.63 5.97 11.60
N PRO A 201 -12.90 7.21 11.19
CA PRO A 201 -12.06 7.87 10.19
C PRO A 201 -10.62 8.07 10.67
N TRP A 202 -9.67 7.98 9.74
CA TRP A 202 -8.28 8.38 9.99
C TRP A 202 -8.20 9.90 10.24
N PRO A 203 -7.29 10.40 11.12
CA PRO A 203 -6.27 9.68 11.89
C PRO A 203 -6.75 9.11 13.23
N LYS A 204 -8.03 9.30 13.58
CA LYS A 204 -8.55 8.85 14.88
C LYS A 204 -8.54 7.33 15.02
N SER A 205 -8.76 6.60 13.93
CA SER A 205 -8.63 5.13 13.90
C SER A 205 -7.25 4.61 14.29
N ARG A 206 -6.20 5.44 14.16
CA ARG A 206 -4.85 5.07 14.60
C ARG A 206 -4.83 4.69 16.08
N ASP A 207 -5.57 5.41 16.91
CA ASP A 207 -5.49 5.33 18.37
C ASP A 207 -6.69 4.61 19.00
N GLU A 208 -7.80 4.50 18.27
CA GLU A 208 -8.99 3.78 18.72
C GLU A 208 -9.75 3.07 17.59
N VAL A 209 -10.31 1.89 17.87
CA VAL A 209 -11.18 1.14 16.94
C VAL A 209 -12.39 0.57 17.67
N TRP A 210 -13.46 0.23 16.93
CA TRP A 210 -14.66 -0.35 17.53
C TRP A 210 -14.40 -1.77 18.03
N TYR A 211 -14.89 -2.07 19.24
CA TYR A 211 -14.84 -3.41 19.81
C TYR A 211 -15.61 -4.42 18.95
N ASP A 212 -16.82 -4.05 18.53
CA ASP A 212 -17.75 -4.94 17.81
C ASP A 212 -17.25 -5.32 16.39
N ASN A 213 -16.30 -4.57 15.83
CA ASN A 213 -15.75 -4.84 14.50
C ASN A 213 -14.71 -5.97 14.50
N ILE A 214 -14.15 -6.31 15.66
CA ILE A 214 -13.08 -7.30 15.82
C ILE A 214 -13.59 -8.38 16.78
N PRO A 215 -14.18 -9.47 16.26
CA PRO A 215 -14.63 -10.57 17.09
C PRO A 215 -13.44 -11.31 17.74
N HIS A 216 -13.67 -11.87 18.92
CA HIS A 216 -12.81 -12.88 19.56
C HIS A 216 -11.35 -12.47 19.82
N THR A 217 -11.14 -11.59 20.80
CA THR A 217 -9.79 -11.32 21.29
C THR A 217 -9.65 -11.69 22.76
N ASN A 218 -9.29 -12.95 23.03
CA ASN A 218 -8.71 -13.33 24.33
C ASN A 218 -7.38 -12.57 24.60
N LEU A 219 -6.86 -11.80 23.62
CA LEU A 219 -5.68 -10.93 23.76
C LEU A 219 -5.74 -9.93 24.91
N VAL A 220 -6.93 -9.46 25.30
CA VAL A 220 -7.08 -8.49 26.41
C VAL A 220 -6.88 -9.17 27.77
N GLU A 221 -7.14 -10.48 27.85
CA GLU A 221 -7.07 -11.28 29.08
C GLU A 221 -5.76 -12.08 29.19
N ASP A 222 -5.16 -12.51 28.07
CA ASP A 222 -4.01 -13.45 28.04
C ASP A 222 -2.61 -12.82 28.10
N LYS A 223 -2.46 -11.49 28.03
CA LYS A 223 -1.13 -10.85 28.16
C LYS A 223 -0.92 -10.27 29.55
N GLY A 224 -0.68 -11.17 30.51
CA GLY A 224 -0.20 -10.86 31.86
C GLY A 224 1.05 -9.96 31.84
N GLY A 225 0.85 -8.64 31.90
CA GLY A 225 1.87 -7.63 32.17
C GLY A 225 2.13 -6.58 31.08
N GLN A 226 1.57 -6.68 29.86
CA GLN A 226 1.78 -5.69 28.79
C GLN A 226 0.46 -5.10 28.27
N ASN A 227 -0.02 -4.01 28.91
CA ASN A 227 -1.24 -3.26 28.57
C ASN A 227 -1.15 -2.50 27.22
N LEU A 228 -0.94 -3.22 26.11
CA LEU A 228 -0.78 -2.66 24.75
C LEU A 228 -2.11 -2.20 24.13
N ILE A 229 -3.18 -2.89 24.48
CA ILE A 229 -4.56 -2.63 24.05
C ILE A 229 -5.38 -2.50 25.33
N SER A 230 -6.16 -1.43 25.44
CA SER A 230 -7.12 -1.29 26.55
C SER A 230 -8.52 -1.07 26.03
N ARG A 231 -9.49 -1.72 26.66
CA ARG A 231 -10.90 -1.56 26.32
C ARG A 231 -11.48 -0.39 27.12
N GLN A 232 -12.02 0.60 26.41
CA GLN A 232 -12.75 1.72 26.99
C GLN A 232 -14.18 1.70 26.43
N GLY A 233 -15.12 1.17 27.22
CA GLY A 233 -16.51 0.98 26.78
C GLY A 233 -16.62 0.06 25.56
N ASN A 234 -17.08 0.61 24.43
CA ASN A 234 -17.26 -0.10 23.17
C ASN A 234 -16.11 0.12 22.16
N LYS A 235 -14.95 0.60 22.64
CA LYS A 235 -13.75 0.81 21.82
C LYS A 235 -12.53 0.11 22.41
N TYR A 236 -11.67 -0.34 21.52
CA TYR A 236 -10.26 -0.59 21.86
C TYR A 236 -9.47 0.69 21.68
N THR A 237 -8.54 0.93 22.59
CA THR A 237 -7.62 2.07 22.54
C THR A 237 -6.19 1.56 22.61
N PHE A 238 -5.31 2.18 21.81
CA PHE A 238 -3.91 1.80 21.70
C PHE A 238 -3.07 2.86 22.43
N SER A 239 -2.45 2.47 23.52
CA SER A 239 -1.66 3.38 24.35
C SER A 239 -0.43 3.86 23.59
N ALA A 240 -0.41 5.12 23.14
CA ALA A 240 0.75 5.72 22.45
C ALA A 240 2.06 5.57 23.27
N GLY A 241 1.97 5.54 24.60
CA GLY A 241 3.12 5.43 25.52
C GLY A 241 3.50 4.02 26.01
N ARG A 242 2.73 2.97 25.69
CA ARG A 242 3.06 1.58 26.06
C ARG A 242 2.86 0.69 24.85
N THR A 243 3.93 0.55 24.08
CA THR A 243 4.00 -0.33 22.92
C THR A 243 4.84 -1.55 23.29
N GLN A 244 5.14 -2.42 22.33
CA GLN A 244 6.17 -3.46 22.51
C GLN A 244 7.55 -2.88 22.90
N PHE A 245 7.73 -1.58 22.74
CA PHE A 245 8.91 -0.83 23.13
C PHE A 245 8.80 -0.36 24.60
N ILE A 246 9.95 -0.20 25.25
CA ILE A 246 10.05 0.35 26.63
C ILE A 246 9.47 1.78 26.70
N HIS A 247 9.48 2.49 25.56
CA HIS A 247 9.00 3.87 25.35
C HIS A 247 7.86 3.93 24.31
N SER A 248 7.34 5.12 23.99
CA SER A 248 6.38 5.29 22.90
C SER A 248 6.98 4.89 21.54
N ALA A 249 6.15 4.47 20.57
CA ALA A 249 6.64 4.18 19.21
C ALA A 249 7.30 5.40 18.55
N ASN A 250 6.82 6.60 18.85
CA ASN A 250 7.40 7.84 18.35
C ASN A 250 8.79 8.14 18.97
N GLU A 251 8.96 7.94 20.28
CA GLU A 251 10.28 8.02 20.94
C GLU A 251 11.26 7.00 20.38
N HIS A 252 10.78 5.78 20.12
CA HIS A 252 11.58 4.73 19.52
C HIS A 252 12.10 5.14 18.12
N LEU A 253 11.23 5.67 17.27
CA LEU A 253 11.61 6.18 15.95
C LEU A 253 12.55 7.40 16.05
N ASN A 254 12.40 8.28 17.05
CA ASN A 254 13.33 9.37 17.33
C ASN A 254 14.72 8.85 17.70
N ARG A 255 14.79 7.79 18.51
CA ARG A 255 16.05 7.16 18.90
C ARG A 255 16.75 6.55 17.68
N ILE A 256 16.03 5.80 16.83
CA ILE A 256 16.59 5.28 15.57
C ILE A 256 17.16 6.42 14.71
N SER A 257 16.41 7.52 14.56
CA SER A 257 16.84 8.68 13.76
C SER A 257 18.09 9.36 14.34
N LYS A 258 18.29 9.27 15.66
CA LYS A 258 19.49 9.78 16.34
C LYS A 258 20.68 8.83 16.21
N MET A 259 20.43 7.53 16.29
CA MET A 259 21.46 6.49 16.13
C MET A 259 22.02 6.52 14.71
N VAL A 260 21.16 6.49 13.69
CA VAL A 260 21.58 6.48 12.27
C VAL A 260 20.78 7.55 11.50
N PRO A 261 21.25 8.80 11.47
CA PRO A 261 20.60 9.89 10.73
C PRO A 261 20.41 9.61 9.24
N GLU A 262 21.28 8.78 8.66
CA GLU A 262 21.30 8.39 7.25
C GLU A 262 20.07 7.58 6.82
N ILE A 263 19.35 6.97 7.77
CA ILE A 263 18.04 6.35 7.50
C ILE A 263 17.08 7.39 6.90
N ALA A 264 17.12 8.64 7.39
CA ALA A 264 16.42 9.78 6.82
C ALA A 264 14.98 9.46 6.35
N PHE A 265 14.12 9.04 7.31
CA PHE A 265 12.72 8.67 7.07
C PHE A 265 11.98 9.71 6.20
N GLY A 266 11.24 9.21 5.20
CA GLY A 266 10.47 10.03 4.26
C GLY A 266 11.29 10.67 3.13
N LYS A 267 12.62 10.53 3.16
CA LYS A 267 13.52 11.00 2.10
C LYS A 267 14.26 9.84 1.45
N ARG A 268 15.10 9.14 2.22
CA ARG A 268 15.86 7.97 1.77
C ARG A 268 15.07 6.69 2.00
N THR A 269 14.59 6.48 3.22
CA THR A 269 13.64 5.41 3.52
C THR A 269 12.22 5.85 3.16
N ARG A 270 11.64 5.24 2.12
CA ARG A 270 10.28 5.51 1.66
C ARG A 270 9.34 4.33 1.91
N VAL A 271 9.84 3.11 1.75
CA VAL A 271 9.08 1.86 1.90
C VAL A 271 9.72 0.97 2.95
N ALA A 272 8.94 0.57 3.96
CA ALA A 272 9.41 -0.26 5.07
C ALA A 272 8.55 -1.54 5.24
N LEU A 273 9.18 -2.61 5.73
CA LEU A 273 8.50 -3.83 6.16
C LEU A 273 8.61 -3.96 7.68
N ASP A 274 7.49 -4.15 8.38
CA ASP A 274 7.44 -4.38 9.83
C ASP A 274 6.99 -5.81 10.10
N ILE A 275 7.93 -6.67 10.48
CA ILE A 275 7.73 -8.11 10.68
C ILE A 275 7.40 -8.41 12.15
N GLY A 276 6.33 -9.16 12.38
CA GLY A 276 5.82 -9.39 13.73
C GLY A 276 5.31 -8.09 14.34
N CYS A 277 4.63 -7.27 13.55
CA CYS A 277 4.29 -5.87 13.80
C CYS A 277 3.44 -5.59 15.07
N GLY A 278 2.98 -6.63 15.77
CA GLY A 278 1.99 -6.45 16.82
C GLY A 278 0.71 -5.86 16.23
N VAL A 279 0.14 -4.90 16.94
CA VAL A 279 -0.98 -4.07 16.44
C VAL A 279 -0.56 -3.00 15.41
N ALA A 280 0.66 -3.07 14.86
CA ALA A 280 1.24 -2.13 13.89
C ALA A 280 1.46 -0.69 14.39
N SER A 281 1.77 -0.51 15.68
CA SER A 281 2.06 0.82 16.24
C SER A 281 3.33 1.46 15.66
N PHE A 282 4.33 0.66 15.28
CA PHE A 282 5.53 1.16 14.61
C PHE A 282 5.19 1.70 13.22
N GLY A 283 4.54 0.89 12.38
CA GLY A 283 4.07 1.31 11.05
C GLY A 283 3.16 2.54 11.09
N ALA A 284 2.22 2.60 12.03
CA ALA A 284 1.31 3.74 12.19
C ALA A 284 2.03 5.09 12.40
N HIS A 285 3.12 5.13 13.18
CA HIS A 285 3.87 6.37 13.43
C HIS A 285 4.92 6.65 12.34
N LEU A 286 5.40 5.63 11.63
CA LEU A 286 6.25 5.83 10.45
C LEU A 286 5.51 6.57 9.32
N MET A 287 4.20 6.37 9.20
CA MET A 287 3.38 7.09 8.22
C MET A 287 3.39 8.61 8.45
N GLU A 288 3.45 9.06 9.71
CA GLU A 288 3.59 10.49 10.04
C GLU A 288 4.93 11.08 9.56
N ARG A 289 5.91 10.21 9.26
CA ARG A 289 7.24 10.57 8.74
C ARG A 289 7.36 10.31 7.24
N ASN A 290 6.23 10.24 6.54
CA ASN A 290 6.15 10.00 5.10
C ASN A 290 6.78 8.66 4.65
N VAL A 291 6.70 7.64 5.50
CA VAL A 291 7.14 6.27 5.19
C VAL A 291 5.93 5.35 5.09
N THR A 292 5.75 4.71 3.95
CA THR A 292 4.71 3.67 3.80
C THR A 292 5.28 2.37 4.34
N THR A 293 4.67 1.88 5.41
CA THR A 293 5.09 0.64 6.07
C THR A 293 4.06 -0.45 5.78
N LEU A 294 4.52 -1.58 5.28
CA LEU A 294 3.72 -2.80 5.21
C LEU A 294 3.97 -3.63 6.46
N SER A 295 2.94 -3.86 7.26
CA SER A 295 3.01 -4.63 8.49
C SER A 295 2.58 -6.08 8.26
N ILE A 296 3.41 -7.05 8.64
CA ILE A 296 3.09 -8.48 8.49
C ILE A 296 3.24 -9.24 9.80
N ALA A 297 2.38 -10.25 9.97
CA ALA A 297 2.47 -11.22 11.05
C ALA A 297 1.75 -12.52 10.66
N SER A 298 2.13 -13.63 11.28
CA SER A 298 1.40 -14.89 11.14
C SER A 298 0.10 -14.88 11.95
N LYS A 299 -0.92 -15.59 11.48
CA LYS A 299 -2.26 -15.59 12.07
C LYS A 299 -2.28 -16.05 13.54
N ASP A 300 -1.72 -17.23 13.81
CA ASP A 300 -1.85 -17.93 15.09
C ASP A 300 -0.93 -17.40 16.20
N LEU A 301 0.29 -16.97 15.88
CA LEU A 301 1.21 -16.42 16.90
C LEU A 301 0.70 -15.09 17.49
N HIS A 302 -0.22 -14.43 16.77
CA HIS A 302 -0.58 -13.04 17.01
C HIS A 302 -2.09 -12.78 17.16
N ASN A 303 -2.95 -13.81 17.28
CA ASN A 303 -4.37 -13.73 17.68
C ASN A 303 -5.16 -12.53 17.08
N ASN A 304 -5.17 -12.33 15.76
CA ASN A 304 -5.88 -11.21 15.09
C ASN A 304 -5.23 -9.81 15.20
N GLN A 305 -3.94 -9.71 15.55
CA GLN A 305 -3.21 -8.44 15.54
C GLN A 305 -3.19 -7.71 14.19
N ILE A 306 -3.16 -8.43 13.07
CA ILE A 306 -3.26 -7.84 11.73
C ILE A 306 -4.65 -7.23 11.50
N GLN A 307 -5.72 -7.85 12.00
CA GLN A 307 -7.05 -7.27 11.92
C GLN A 307 -7.13 -5.93 12.66
N PHE A 308 -6.47 -5.81 13.82
CA PHE A 308 -6.32 -4.51 14.49
C PHE A 308 -5.58 -3.49 13.62
N ALA A 309 -4.46 -3.85 13.01
CA ALA A 309 -3.71 -2.95 12.13
C ALA A 309 -4.59 -2.44 10.96
N LEU A 310 -5.36 -3.33 10.35
CA LEU A 310 -6.27 -3.01 9.25
C LEU A 310 -7.44 -2.12 9.68
N GLU A 311 -8.05 -2.39 10.85
CA GLU A 311 -9.10 -1.52 11.43
C GLU A 311 -8.56 -0.16 11.86
N ARG A 312 -7.28 -0.07 12.23
CA ARG A 312 -6.61 1.21 12.51
C ARG A 312 -6.28 2.02 11.26
N GLY A 313 -6.43 1.45 10.06
CA GLY A 313 -6.09 2.10 8.80
C GLY A 313 -4.60 2.06 8.43
N VAL A 314 -3.87 1.07 8.96
CA VAL A 314 -2.44 0.84 8.69
C VAL A 314 -2.28 -0.27 7.63
N PRO A 315 -1.39 -0.11 6.63
CA PRO A 315 -1.17 -1.16 5.64
C PRO A 315 -0.66 -2.45 6.29
N ALA A 316 -1.41 -3.54 6.16
CA ALA A 316 -1.04 -4.81 6.77
C ALA A 316 -1.50 -6.01 5.95
N MET A 317 -0.83 -7.15 6.16
CA MET A 317 -1.15 -8.42 5.50
C MET A 317 -0.82 -9.58 6.43
N VAL A 318 -1.57 -10.67 6.34
CA VAL A 318 -1.18 -11.90 7.04
C VAL A 318 -0.16 -12.63 6.18
N ALA A 319 1.05 -12.79 6.70
CA ALA A 319 2.12 -13.51 6.01
C ALA A 319 3.06 -14.13 7.04
N SER A 320 3.57 -15.32 6.72
CA SER A 320 4.50 -16.06 7.57
C SER A 320 5.77 -16.38 6.81
N LEU A 321 6.92 -16.12 7.45
CA LEU A 321 8.21 -16.60 6.98
C LEU A 321 8.27 -18.12 7.24
N ALA A 322 8.04 -18.91 6.20
CA ALA A 322 8.00 -20.36 6.25
C ALA A 322 8.94 -20.99 5.21
N THR A 323 8.42 -21.84 4.31
CA THR A 323 9.23 -22.57 3.31
C THR A 323 9.28 -21.87 1.95
N HIS A 324 8.35 -20.95 1.68
CA HIS A 324 8.26 -20.21 0.42
C HIS A 324 8.72 -18.76 0.60
N ARG A 325 9.19 -18.17 -0.50
CA ARG A 325 9.45 -16.73 -0.62
C ARG A 325 8.18 -15.96 -0.28
N LEU A 326 8.34 -14.84 0.40
CA LEU A 326 7.26 -13.89 0.57
C LEU A 326 6.90 -13.29 -0.80
N PRO A 327 5.64 -12.88 -1.02
CA PRO A 327 5.15 -12.38 -2.30
C PRO A 327 5.60 -10.93 -2.59
N TYR A 328 6.85 -10.60 -2.20
CA TYR A 328 7.53 -9.33 -2.45
C TYR A 328 8.78 -9.56 -3.31
N PRO A 329 9.07 -8.66 -4.26
CA PRO A 329 10.20 -8.79 -5.16
C PRO A 329 11.52 -8.58 -4.41
N SER A 330 12.63 -8.89 -5.08
CA SER A 330 13.95 -8.57 -4.54
C SER A 330 14.16 -7.06 -4.49
N GLU A 331 14.95 -6.59 -3.52
CA GLU A 331 15.27 -5.18 -3.32
C GLU A 331 14.03 -4.27 -3.21
N ALA A 332 12.94 -4.77 -2.61
CA ALA A 332 11.68 -4.07 -2.44
C ALA A 332 11.77 -2.95 -1.38
N PHE A 333 12.31 -3.25 -0.20
CA PHE A 333 12.21 -2.41 1.00
C PHE A 333 13.49 -1.63 1.27
N ASP A 334 13.36 -0.37 1.68
CA ASP A 334 14.49 0.47 2.14
C ASP A 334 14.88 0.14 3.59
N LEU A 335 13.90 -0.33 4.37
CA LEU A 335 14.04 -0.66 5.78
C LEU A 335 13.22 -1.92 6.09
N ILE A 336 13.80 -2.87 6.82
CA ILE A 336 13.07 -3.99 7.40
C ILE A 336 13.26 -3.94 8.91
N HIS A 337 12.15 -3.95 9.64
CA HIS A 337 12.12 -3.88 11.09
C HIS A 337 11.49 -5.15 11.66
N CYS A 338 12.09 -5.71 12.70
CA CYS A 338 11.46 -6.70 13.56
C CYS A 338 11.67 -6.32 15.03
N SER A 339 10.57 -6.29 15.78
CA SER A 339 10.61 -6.07 17.22
C SER A 339 10.01 -7.24 17.98
N SER A 340 10.84 -7.94 18.76
CA SER A 340 10.41 -9.12 19.53
C SER A 340 9.57 -10.10 18.71
N CYS A 341 9.88 -10.25 17.41
CA CYS A 341 9.07 -11.04 16.47
C CYS A 341 9.15 -12.56 16.71
N GLY A 342 9.97 -13.02 17.66
CA GLY A 342 10.10 -14.44 18.02
C GLY A 342 10.74 -15.30 16.92
N ILE A 343 11.32 -14.68 15.90
CA ILE A 343 11.99 -15.36 14.79
C ILE A 343 13.43 -15.66 15.18
N ASN A 344 13.84 -16.91 15.01
CA ASN A 344 15.24 -17.29 15.08
C ASN A 344 15.89 -17.09 13.69
N TRP A 345 16.57 -15.95 13.53
CA TRP A 345 17.19 -15.55 12.26
C TRP A 345 18.38 -16.42 11.84
N THR A 346 18.99 -17.16 12.76
CA THR A 346 20.18 -17.99 12.50
C THR A 346 19.85 -19.46 12.27
N ARG A 347 18.56 -19.82 12.30
CA ARG A 347 18.11 -21.19 12.04
C ARG A 347 18.35 -21.57 10.58
N ASP A 348 18.65 -22.85 10.32
CA ASP A 348 18.83 -23.43 8.99
C ASP A 348 19.84 -22.64 8.14
N ASP A 349 21.03 -22.38 8.73
CA ASP A 349 22.09 -21.54 8.15
C ASP A 349 21.64 -20.12 7.75
N GLY A 350 20.60 -19.61 8.40
CA GLY A 350 20.09 -18.27 8.17
C GLY A 350 19.04 -18.18 7.07
N LEU A 351 18.37 -19.28 6.69
CA LEU A 351 17.40 -19.32 5.59
C LEU A 351 16.39 -18.16 5.59
N LEU A 352 15.84 -17.82 6.76
CA LEU A 352 14.88 -16.72 6.89
C LEU A 352 15.56 -15.34 6.74
N LEU A 353 16.78 -15.18 7.24
CA LEU A 353 17.56 -13.95 7.07
C LEU A 353 18.01 -13.76 5.62
N LEU A 354 18.24 -14.85 4.88
CA LEU A 354 18.51 -14.82 3.44
C LEU A 354 17.32 -14.29 2.65
N GLU A 355 16.09 -14.64 3.04
CA GLU A 355 14.88 -14.04 2.46
C GLU A 355 14.78 -12.54 2.75
N ILE A 356 15.13 -12.12 3.97
CA ILE A 356 15.24 -10.69 4.31
C ILE A 356 16.31 -10.02 3.43
N ASN A 357 17.47 -10.66 3.24
CA ASN A 357 18.52 -10.16 2.38
C ASN A 357 18.06 -10.02 0.92
N ARG A 358 17.27 -10.95 0.39
CA ARG A 358 16.70 -10.84 -0.96
C ARG A 358 15.81 -9.60 -1.09
N MET A 359 14.93 -9.35 -0.13
CA MET A 359 13.95 -8.26 -0.19
C MET A 359 14.50 -6.88 0.23
N LEU A 360 15.56 -6.83 1.04
CA LEU A 360 16.18 -5.58 1.46
C LEU A 360 16.99 -4.97 0.31
N ARG A 361 16.74 -3.70 -0.01
CA ARG A 361 17.47 -2.95 -1.04
C ARG A 361 18.95 -2.80 -0.67
N ALA A 362 19.84 -2.76 -1.67
CA ALA A 362 21.25 -2.46 -1.43
C ALA A 362 21.42 -1.17 -0.61
N GLY A 363 22.27 -1.21 0.43
CA GLY A 363 22.44 -0.09 1.37
C GLY A 363 21.27 0.14 2.34
N GLY A 364 20.19 -0.64 2.25
CA GLY A 364 19.06 -0.60 3.17
C GLY A 364 19.40 -1.12 4.55
N TYR A 365 18.53 -0.82 5.53
CA TYR A 365 18.76 -1.15 6.93
C TYR A 365 17.84 -2.25 7.45
N PHE A 366 18.42 -3.18 8.22
CA PHE A 366 17.68 -4.13 9.03
C PHE A 366 17.76 -3.72 10.50
N ILE A 367 16.62 -3.43 11.12
CA ILE A 367 16.53 -3.06 12.53
C ILE A 367 15.93 -4.24 13.29
N TRP A 368 16.70 -4.79 14.22
CA TRP A 368 16.25 -5.86 15.08
C TRP A 368 16.25 -5.42 16.54
N ILE A 369 15.10 -5.61 17.18
CA ILE A 369 14.91 -5.36 18.61
C ILE A 369 14.71 -6.69 19.30
N ALA A 370 15.77 -7.13 19.96
CA ALA A 370 15.73 -8.26 20.88
C ALA A 370 15.58 -7.71 22.30
N ARG A 371 14.62 -8.23 23.08
CA ARG A 371 14.52 -7.94 24.54
C ARG A 371 15.91 -8.09 25.17
N PRO A 372 16.28 -7.28 26.19
CA PRO A 372 17.67 -7.12 26.63
C PRO A 372 18.40 -8.46 26.63
N VAL A 373 19.20 -8.65 25.60
CA VAL A 373 19.97 -9.88 25.34
C VAL A 373 21.10 -10.01 26.35
N TYR A 374 21.29 -8.97 27.17
CA TYR A 374 22.38 -8.79 28.09
C TYR A 374 21.78 -8.55 29.45
N GLU A 375 21.47 -9.64 30.13
CA GLU A 375 21.54 -9.77 31.59
C GLU A 375 21.11 -11.21 31.95
N HIS A 376 22.10 -12.11 32.08
CA HIS A 376 22.06 -13.35 32.88
C HIS A 376 21.67 -14.70 32.22
N GLU A 377 21.57 -14.85 30.90
CA GLU A 377 21.32 -16.17 30.26
C GLU A 377 22.29 -16.50 29.11
N ASP A 378 23.09 -17.56 29.25
CA ASP A 378 24.10 -17.99 28.27
C ASP A 378 23.52 -18.26 26.86
N ASN A 379 22.31 -18.83 26.79
CA ASN A 379 21.63 -19.14 25.53
C ASN A 379 21.35 -17.89 24.66
N LEU A 380 21.16 -16.72 25.28
CA LEU A 380 20.87 -15.47 24.55
C LEU A 380 22.14 -14.85 23.96
N LEU A 381 23.28 -15.04 24.63
CA LEU A 381 24.58 -14.59 24.13
C LEU A 381 25.01 -15.39 22.89
N ASP A 382 24.72 -16.69 22.86
CA ASP A 382 25.05 -17.54 21.72
C ASP A 382 24.20 -17.19 20.49
N GLN A 383 22.91 -16.88 20.65
CA GLN A 383 22.07 -16.38 19.55
C GLN A 383 22.62 -15.08 18.96
N TRP A 384 23.09 -14.18 19.81
CA TRP A 384 23.70 -12.93 19.36
C TRP A 384 24.99 -13.16 18.57
N ARG A 385 25.91 -14.00 19.10
CA ARG A 385 27.15 -14.36 18.40
C ARG A 385 26.87 -15.02 17.06
N ALA A 386 25.88 -15.92 17.00
CA ALA A 386 25.46 -16.55 15.76
C ALA A 386 24.91 -15.53 14.75
N MET A 387 24.16 -14.52 15.21
CA MET A 387 23.65 -13.45 14.35
C MET A 387 24.79 -12.57 13.81
N GLU A 388 25.74 -12.15 14.65
CA GLU A 388 26.92 -11.39 14.21
C GLU A 388 27.79 -12.18 13.22
N ASP A 389 28.04 -13.47 13.49
CA ASP A 389 28.80 -14.35 12.60
C ASP A 389 28.10 -14.51 11.24
N LEU A 390 26.80 -14.83 11.24
CA LEU A 390 26.02 -15.00 10.02
C LEU A 390 25.94 -13.70 9.21
N THR A 391 25.63 -12.57 9.85
CA THR A 391 25.54 -11.27 9.18
C THR A 391 26.89 -10.84 8.60
N SER A 392 27.99 -11.08 9.32
CA SER A 392 29.35 -10.85 8.81
C SER A 392 29.65 -11.71 7.58
N ARG A 393 29.31 -13.01 7.60
CA ARG A 393 29.42 -13.91 6.43
C ARG A 393 28.52 -13.48 5.28
N MET A 394 27.39 -12.83 5.56
CA MET A 394 26.49 -12.21 4.60
C MET A 394 26.91 -10.78 4.19
N CYS A 395 28.10 -10.31 4.59
CA CYS A 395 28.61 -8.97 4.31
C CYS A 395 27.77 -7.80 4.84
N TRP A 396 26.88 -8.05 5.80
CA TRP A 396 26.14 -6.98 6.47
C TRP A 396 27.02 -6.32 7.52
N GLU A 397 26.94 -4.99 7.61
CA GLU A 397 27.68 -4.20 8.59
C GLU A 397 26.76 -3.88 9.77
N LEU A 398 27.17 -4.19 11.00
CA LEU A 398 26.51 -3.71 12.20
C LEU A 398 26.89 -2.23 12.40
N VAL A 399 26.02 -1.32 11.96
CA VAL A 399 26.32 0.13 11.96
C VAL A 399 26.17 0.76 13.33
N GLU A 400 25.14 0.36 14.08
CA GLU A 400 24.85 0.94 15.40
C GLU A 400 24.18 -0.07 16.32
N LYS A 401 24.46 0.08 17.61
CA LYS A 401 23.91 -0.76 18.68
C LYS A 401 23.75 0.05 19.96
N GLU A 402 22.51 0.23 20.40
CA GLU A 402 22.20 1.01 21.61
C GLU A 402 21.12 0.33 22.46
N GLY A 403 21.52 -0.26 23.59
CA GLY A 403 20.63 -1.02 24.47
C GLY A 403 20.09 -2.28 23.77
N TYR A 404 18.78 -2.29 23.48
CA TYR A 404 18.07 -3.40 22.84
C TYR A 404 17.89 -3.24 21.32
N ILE A 405 18.39 -2.15 20.75
CA ILE A 405 18.26 -1.85 19.31
C ILE A 405 19.59 -2.15 18.64
N ALA A 406 19.55 -2.97 17.60
CA ALA A 406 20.70 -3.21 16.73
C ALA A 406 20.29 -2.96 15.27
N ILE A 407 21.17 -2.26 14.55
CA ILE A 407 20.92 -1.80 13.19
C ILE A 407 22.05 -2.33 12.30
N TRP A 408 21.68 -3.13 11.31
CA TRP A 408 22.58 -3.59 10.26
C TRP A 408 22.31 -2.87 8.95
N GLN A 409 23.35 -2.74 8.13
CA GLN A 409 23.25 -2.24 6.77
C GLN A 409 23.67 -3.31 5.77
N LYS A 410 22.84 -3.53 4.74
CA LYS A 410 23.15 -4.41 3.61
C LYS A 410 24.22 -3.75 2.71
N PRO A 411 25.16 -4.51 2.12
CA PRO A 411 26.18 -3.92 1.23
C PRO A 411 25.56 -3.18 0.04
N LEU A 412 26.29 -2.20 -0.47
CA LEU A 412 25.89 -1.38 -1.62
C LEU A 412 26.16 -2.06 -2.98
N ASN A 413 27.06 -3.05 -3.02
CA ASN A 413 27.47 -3.74 -4.24
C ASN A 413 28.00 -5.16 -3.93
N ASN A 414 28.28 -5.93 -4.99
CA ASN A 414 28.73 -7.31 -4.89
C ASN A 414 30.21 -7.50 -4.47
N SER A 415 30.98 -6.43 -4.23
CA SER A 415 32.44 -6.57 -4.00
C SER A 415 32.76 -7.47 -2.81
N CYS A 416 32.05 -7.31 -1.70
CA CYS A 416 32.23 -8.19 -0.53
C CYS A 416 31.76 -9.62 -0.83
N TYR A 417 30.64 -9.80 -1.53
CA TYR A 417 30.14 -11.13 -1.89
C TYR A 417 31.15 -11.92 -2.72
N LEU A 418 31.84 -11.26 -3.66
CA LEU A 418 32.81 -11.88 -4.56
C LEU A 418 34.20 -12.07 -3.93
N SER A 419 34.53 -11.35 -2.85
CA SER A 419 35.80 -11.49 -2.14
C SER A 419 35.80 -12.56 -1.03
N ARG A 420 34.68 -13.26 -0.84
CA ARG A 420 34.55 -14.31 0.18
C ARG A 420 35.34 -15.56 -0.20
N ASP A 421 35.94 -16.20 0.80
CA ASP A 421 36.68 -17.44 0.61
C ASP A 421 35.79 -18.57 0.06
N SER A 422 36.39 -19.45 -0.74
CA SER A 422 35.70 -20.63 -1.26
C SER A 422 35.28 -21.55 -0.11
N GLY A 423 33.98 -21.84 -0.01
CA GLY A 423 33.42 -22.74 1.02
C GLY A 423 32.72 -22.04 2.19
N VAL A 424 32.75 -20.71 2.26
CA VAL A 424 31.97 -19.96 3.26
C VAL A 424 30.47 -20.10 2.96
N GLN A 425 29.72 -20.59 3.94
CA GLN A 425 28.25 -20.62 3.88
C GLN A 425 27.66 -19.31 4.42
N PRO A 426 26.47 -18.89 3.97
CA PRO A 426 25.72 -19.42 2.83
C PRO A 426 26.42 -19.09 1.50
N SER A 427 26.35 -19.98 0.50
CA SER A 427 26.93 -19.74 -0.83
C SER A 427 26.20 -18.60 -1.57
N LEU A 428 26.75 -18.15 -2.71
CA LEU A 428 26.01 -17.26 -3.61
C LEU A 428 25.02 -18.08 -4.45
N CYS A 429 23.84 -17.52 -4.71
CA CYS A 429 22.88 -18.15 -5.59
C CYS A 429 23.41 -18.24 -7.03
N ASP A 430 22.91 -19.22 -7.77
CA ASP A 430 23.21 -19.38 -9.20
C ASP A 430 22.78 -18.14 -10.00
N ALA A 431 23.55 -17.81 -11.04
CA ALA A 431 23.29 -16.64 -11.88
C ALA A 431 21.94 -16.68 -12.60
N ASP A 432 21.43 -17.90 -12.86
CA ASP A 432 20.14 -18.12 -13.52
C ASP A 432 18.95 -18.03 -12.54
N ASN A 433 19.21 -17.99 -11.23
CA ASN A 433 18.15 -17.87 -10.22
C ASN A 433 17.55 -16.46 -10.27
N ASN A 434 16.33 -16.34 -10.80
CA ASN A 434 15.61 -15.06 -10.83
C ASN A 434 15.11 -14.70 -9.42
N PRO A 435 15.61 -13.62 -8.79
CA PRO A 435 15.22 -13.25 -7.43
C PRO A 435 13.84 -12.60 -7.34
N ASP A 436 13.25 -12.22 -8.48
CA ASP A 436 11.90 -11.69 -8.61
C ASP A 436 10.85 -12.74 -8.94
N ASN A 437 11.25 -14.01 -9.08
CA ASN A 437 10.29 -15.11 -9.10
C ASN A 437 9.90 -15.48 -7.67
N ILE A 438 8.64 -15.24 -7.29
CA ILE A 438 8.22 -15.23 -5.87
C ILE A 438 6.96 -16.04 -5.56
N TRP A 439 6.14 -16.38 -6.57
CA TRP A 439 4.89 -17.10 -6.33
C TRP A 439 5.12 -18.61 -6.22
N TYR A 440 4.86 -19.19 -5.04
CA TYR A 440 5.15 -20.60 -4.72
C TYR A 440 6.59 -21.05 -5.07
N VAL A 441 7.56 -20.16 -4.85
CA VAL A 441 8.99 -20.48 -4.96
C VAL A 441 9.53 -20.75 -3.56
N ASN A 442 10.24 -21.87 -3.37
CA ASN A 442 10.87 -22.19 -2.09
C ASN A 442 11.93 -21.14 -1.70
N LEU A 443 12.16 -21.00 -0.40
CA LEU A 443 13.31 -20.26 0.11
C LEU A 443 14.60 -20.92 -0.36
N GLU A 444 15.58 -20.11 -0.69
CA GLU A 444 16.88 -20.57 -1.19
C GLU A 444 17.93 -20.38 -0.11
N PRO A 445 18.73 -21.41 0.24
CA PRO A 445 19.79 -21.31 1.24
C PRO A 445 21.06 -20.66 0.65
N CYS A 446 20.91 -19.56 -0.10
CA CYS A 446 22.01 -18.83 -0.73
C CYS A 446 21.79 -17.31 -0.69
N ILE A 447 22.89 -16.56 -0.78
CA ILE A 447 22.88 -15.11 -0.86
C ILE A 447 22.60 -14.69 -2.32
N THR A 448 21.46 -14.02 -2.51
CA THR A 448 21.11 -13.37 -3.77
C THR A 448 22.09 -12.23 -4.08
N ARG A 449 22.70 -12.26 -5.28
CA ARG A 449 23.56 -11.18 -5.76
C ARG A 449 22.74 -9.94 -6.10
N LEU A 450 23.34 -8.77 -5.90
CA LEU A 450 22.79 -7.50 -6.37
C LEU A 450 22.94 -7.42 -7.89
N ALA A 451 22.08 -6.68 -8.57
CA ALA A 451 22.22 -6.47 -10.01
C ALA A 451 23.44 -5.58 -10.32
N ASP A 452 24.38 -6.05 -11.15
CA ASP A 452 25.62 -5.32 -11.46
C ASP A 452 25.37 -3.97 -12.19
N ASN A 453 24.23 -3.84 -12.86
CA ASN A 453 23.79 -2.61 -13.51
C ASN A 453 23.11 -1.62 -12.53
N GLY A 454 23.00 -1.96 -11.25
CA GLY A 454 22.39 -1.12 -10.21
C GLY A 454 20.86 -1.11 -10.20
N TYR A 455 20.20 -2.00 -10.94
CA TYR A 455 18.73 -2.12 -10.91
C TYR A 455 18.25 -2.52 -9.51
N GLY A 456 17.16 -1.90 -9.03
CA GLY A 456 16.64 -2.10 -7.67
C GLY A 456 17.41 -1.32 -6.59
N ALA A 457 18.74 -1.22 -6.71
CA ALA A 457 19.60 -0.45 -5.81
C ALA A 457 19.52 1.06 -6.05
N ASN A 458 19.69 1.51 -7.30
CA ASN A 458 19.74 2.92 -7.67
C ASN A 458 18.34 3.46 -7.98
N VAL A 459 17.60 3.81 -6.92
CA VAL A 459 16.28 4.43 -7.03
C VAL A 459 16.36 5.95 -6.87
N THR A 460 15.49 6.67 -7.60
CA THR A 460 15.37 8.12 -7.46
C THR A 460 14.88 8.48 -6.05
N SER A 461 15.29 9.64 -5.52
CA SER A 461 14.83 10.12 -4.22
C SER A 461 13.35 10.49 -4.22
N TRP A 462 12.68 10.30 -3.09
CA TRP A 462 11.33 10.79 -2.89
C TRP A 462 11.28 12.34 -2.88
N PRO A 463 10.27 13.01 -3.47
CA PRO A 463 9.05 12.47 -4.10
C PRO A 463 9.17 12.14 -5.60
N ALA A 464 10.26 12.54 -6.27
CA ALA A 464 10.42 12.33 -7.71
C ALA A 464 10.35 10.84 -8.12
N ARG A 465 10.76 9.94 -7.21
CA ARG A 465 10.62 8.48 -7.32
C ARG A 465 9.22 8.03 -7.76
N LEU A 466 8.16 8.73 -7.33
CA LEU A 466 6.78 8.34 -7.65
C LEU A 466 6.50 8.34 -9.15
N HIS A 467 7.14 9.24 -9.91
CA HIS A 467 6.84 9.50 -11.32
C HIS A 467 8.00 9.16 -12.27
N TYR A 468 9.21 9.04 -11.74
CA TYR A 468 10.38 8.69 -12.54
C TYR A 468 10.34 7.20 -12.97
N PRO A 469 10.41 6.87 -14.26
CA PRO A 469 10.48 5.48 -14.71
C PRO A 469 11.81 4.84 -14.29
N PRO A 470 11.82 3.81 -13.43
CA PRO A 470 13.06 3.18 -12.97
C PRO A 470 13.71 2.37 -14.09
N ASP A 471 15.05 2.28 -14.13
CA ASP A 471 15.75 1.51 -15.18
C ASP A 471 15.50 0.00 -15.06
N ARG A 472 15.12 -0.50 -13.86
CA ARG A 472 14.62 -1.86 -13.65
C ARG A 472 13.42 -2.22 -14.53
N LEU A 473 12.73 -1.25 -15.12
CA LEU A 473 11.71 -1.46 -16.15
C LEU A 473 12.21 -2.32 -17.33
N PHE A 474 13.50 -2.24 -17.66
CA PHE A 474 14.08 -3.04 -18.75
C PHE A 474 14.34 -4.50 -18.37
N SER A 475 14.32 -4.87 -17.09
CA SER A 475 14.45 -6.29 -16.68
C SER A 475 13.12 -7.05 -16.72
N ILE A 476 11.98 -6.35 -16.81
CA ILE A 476 10.68 -7.01 -16.86
C ILE A 476 10.49 -7.69 -18.22
N LYS A 477 9.99 -8.94 -18.22
CA LYS A 477 9.66 -9.65 -19.45
C LYS A 477 8.30 -9.19 -19.96
N MET A 478 8.29 -8.30 -20.95
CA MET A 478 7.10 -7.78 -21.61
C MET A 478 7.43 -7.31 -23.03
N ASP A 479 6.41 -7.17 -23.88
CA ASP A 479 6.56 -6.65 -25.24
C ASP A 479 6.99 -5.18 -25.25
N ALA A 480 7.25 -4.66 -26.45
CA ALA A 480 7.56 -3.25 -26.71
C ALA A 480 8.81 -2.71 -25.96
N ASP A 481 9.89 -3.49 -25.95
CA ASP A 481 11.17 -3.21 -25.25
C ASP A 481 11.67 -1.77 -25.37
N LYS A 482 11.61 -1.20 -26.58
CA LYS A 482 12.10 0.15 -26.86
C LYS A 482 11.22 1.27 -26.32
N SER A 483 9.94 1.00 -26.07
CA SER A 483 8.92 2.00 -25.73
C SER A 483 8.41 1.86 -24.28
N ARG A 484 9.09 1.09 -23.44
CA ARG A 484 8.61 0.81 -22.07
C ARG A 484 8.51 2.06 -21.22
N LYS A 485 9.46 3.00 -21.33
CA LYS A 485 9.44 4.26 -20.58
C LYS A 485 8.24 5.13 -20.97
N GLU A 486 7.88 5.11 -22.24
CA GLU A 486 6.74 5.81 -22.83
C GLU A 486 5.43 5.18 -22.38
N ILE A 487 5.35 3.83 -22.40
CA ILE A 487 4.18 3.08 -21.89
C ILE A 487 3.95 3.38 -20.40
N TYR A 488 5.01 3.36 -19.59
CA TYR A 488 4.92 3.69 -18.16
C TYR A 488 4.39 5.12 -17.91
N LYS A 489 4.86 6.09 -18.70
CA LYS A 489 4.40 7.49 -18.63
C LYS A 489 2.95 7.61 -19.10
N ALA A 490 2.58 6.91 -20.17
CA ALA A 490 1.22 6.86 -20.68
C ALA A 490 0.25 6.25 -19.64
N ASP A 491 0.63 5.16 -18.99
CA ASP A 491 -0.14 4.55 -17.88
C ASP A 491 -0.35 5.54 -16.74
N SER A 492 0.72 6.23 -16.30
CA SER A 492 0.61 7.23 -15.22
C SER A 492 -0.30 8.39 -15.61
N LYS A 493 -0.25 8.87 -16.86
CA LYS A 493 -1.14 9.92 -17.37
C LYS A 493 -2.59 9.44 -17.44
N TYR A 494 -2.82 8.26 -18.01
CA TYR A 494 -4.14 7.64 -18.10
C TYR A 494 -4.78 7.52 -16.72
N TRP A 495 -4.07 6.97 -15.73
CA TRP A 495 -4.60 6.85 -14.38
C TRP A 495 -4.86 8.19 -13.71
N ASN A 496 -4.02 9.20 -13.93
CA ASN A 496 -4.28 10.54 -13.40
C ASN A 496 -5.61 11.10 -13.94
N GLU A 497 -5.88 10.96 -15.23
CA GLU A 497 -7.13 11.40 -15.87
C GLU A 497 -8.35 10.62 -15.33
N ILE A 498 -8.27 9.28 -15.29
CA ILE A 498 -9.36 8.42 -14.80
C ILE A 498 -9.67 8.67 -13.33
N VAL A 499 -8.65 8.71 -12.47
CA VAL A 499 -8.83 8.91 -11.03
C VAL A 499 -9.30 10.33 -10.73
N SER A 500 -8.86 11.35 -11.49
CA SER A 500 -9.43 12.70 -11.40
C SER A 500 -10.94 12.69 -11.64
N GLY A 501 -11.40 11.94 -12.64
CA GLY A 501 -12.82 11.70 -12.88
C GLY A 501 -13.51 11.06 -11.66
N TYR A 502 -12.92 10.00 -11.10
CA TYR A 502 -13.49 9.33 -9.93
C TYR A 502 -13.57 10.25 -8.72
N VAL A 503 -12.51 11.01 -8.41
CA VAL A 503 -12.47 11.97 -7.30
C VAL A 503 -13.60 12.99 -7.41
N ASN A 504 -13.82 13.53 -8.61
CA ASN A 504 -14.82 14.57 -8.85
C ASN A 504 -16.25 14.03 -8.89
N VAL A 505 -16.49 12.92 -9.60
CA VAL A 505 -17.84 12.38 -9.83
C VAL A 505 -18.34 11.56 -8.65
N PHE A 506 -17.47 10.76 -8.03
CA PHE A 506 -17.85 9.89 -6.92
C PHE A 506 -17.50 10.45 -5.55
N HIS A 507 -16.98 11.68 -5.49
CA HIS A 507 -16.63 12.39 -4.27
C HIS A 507 -15.71 11.57 -3.36
N LEU A 508 -14.63 11.02 -3.94
CA LEU A 508 -13.73 10.09 -3.24
C LEU A 508 -13.17 10.66 -1.92
N LYS A 509 -12.90 11.97 -1.87
CA LYS A 509 -12.38 12.66 -0.69
C LYS A 509 -13.39 12.70 0.47
N ASP A 510 -14.68 12.71 0.17
CA ASP A 510 -15.74 12.82 1.16
C ASP A 510 -16.18 11.47 1.73
N MET A 511 -15.71 10.35 1.14
CA MET A 511 -16.09 9.01 1.56
C MET A 511 -15.41 8.51 2.84
N GLY A 512 -14.36 9.20 3.31
CA GLY A 512 -13.62 8.76 4.50
C GLY A 512 -12.95 7.38 4.34
N MET A 513 -12.69 6.97 3.10
CA MET A 513 -12.01 5.71 2.78
C MET A 513 -10.52 5.78 3.14
N ARG A 514 -9.96 4.67 3.60
CA ARG A 514 -8.56 4.58 4.04
C ARG A 514 -7.82 3.41 3.41
N ASN A 515 -8.41 2.22 3.43
CA ASN A 515 -7.81 0.99 2.94
C ASN A 515 -8.30 0.76 1.50
N VAL A 516 -7.45 1.00 0.52
CA VAL A 516 -7.80 0.82 -0.91
C VAL A 516 -7.00 -0.32 -1.49
N MET A 517 -7.57 -1.06 -2.43
CA MET A 517 -6.86 -2.08 -3.20
C MET A 517 -7.05 -1.83 -4.68
N ASP A 518 -5.94 -1.83 -5.40
CA ASP A 518 -5.93 -1.96 -6.86
C ASP A 518 -5.63 -3.42 -7.21
N MET A 519 -6.66 -4.13 -7.66
CA MET A 519 -6.61 -5.58 -7.84
C MET A 519 -5.75 -6.01 -9.05
N LYS A 520 -5.45 -5.07 -9.96
CA LYS A 520 -4.56 -5.31 -11.11
C LYS A 520 -3.79 -4.04 -11.42
N ALA A 521 -2.75 -3.80 -10.63
CA ALA A 521 -2.13 -2.48 -10.51
C ALA A 521 -1.24 -2.04 -11.68
N GLY A 522 -0.85 -2.94 -12.59
CA GLY A 522 0.07 -2.61 -13.67
C GLY A 522 1.35 -1.99 -13.12
N TYR A 523 1.60 -0.71 -13.40
CA TYR A 523 2.77 0.04 -12.91
C TYR A 523 2.51 0.87 -11.64
N GLY A 524 1.38 0.68 -10.96
CA GLY A 524 0.97 1.44 -9.77
C GLY A 524 0.41 2.83 -10.07
N GLY A 525 -0.03 3.08 -11.31
CA GLY A 525 -0.52 4.39 -11.75
C GLY A 525 -1.75 4.87 -10.99
N PHE A 526 -2.68 3.98 -10.64
CA PHE A 526 -3.86 4.31 -9.83
C PHE A 526 -3.48 4.86 -8.45
N ALA A 527 -2.55 4.20 -7.74
CA ALA A 527 -2.05 4.65 -6.45
C ALA A 527 -1.27 5.97 -6.54
N ALA A 528 -0.47 6.15 -7.59
CA ALA A 528 0.23 7.41 -7.84
C ALA A 528 -0.75 8.57 -8.06
N ALA A 529 -1.82 8.35 -8.84
CA ALA A 529 -2.85 9.34 -9.08
C ALA A 529 -3.62 9.72 -7.80
N LEU A 530 -3.99 8.74 -6.96
CA LEU A 530 -4.63 9.02 -5.67
C LEU A 530 -3.75 9.87 -4.75
N HIS A 531 -2.44 9.59 -4.74
CA HIS A 531 -1.46 10.39 -4.00
C HIS A 531 -1.37 11.83 -4.53
N ASP A 532 -1.22 12.03 -5.84
CA ASP A 532 -1.13 13.36 -6.45
C ASP A 532 -2.40 14.19 -6.24
N LEU A 533 -3.56 13.52 -6.19
CA LEU A 533 -4.85 14.14 -5.94
C LEU A 533 -5.15 14.33 -4.45
N GLU A 534 -4.19 14.03 -3.56
CA GLU A 534 -4.28 14.22 -2.10
C GLU A 534 -5.46 13.48 -1.47
N VAL A 535 -5.71 12.23 -1.91
CA VAL A 535 -6.65 11.34 -1.25
C VAL A 535 -5.93 10.66 -0.09
N ASP A 536 -6.41 10.84 1.15
CA ASP A 536 -5.76 10.33 2.37
C ASP A 536 -5.99 8.82 2.59
N CYS A 537 -5.50 8.02 1.65
CA CYS A 537 -5.58 6.56 1.66
C CYS A 537 -4.23 5.89 1.39
N TRP A 538 -4.16 4.59 1.66
CA TRP A 538 -3.09 3.75 1.17
C TRP A 538 -3.65 2.70 0.22
N VAL A 539 -2.84 2.27 -0.74
CA VAL A 539 -3.25 1.32 -1.78
C VAL A 539 -2.42 0.05 -1.68
N MET A 540 -3.10 -1.09 -1.51
CA MET A 540 -2.52 -2.40 -1.80
C MET A 540 -2.52 -2.60 -3.32
N ASN A 541 -1.35 -2.47 -3.94
CA ASN A 541 -1.21 -2.68 -5.38
C ASN A 541 -0.97 -4.16 -5.68
N VAL A 542 -1.95 -4.84 -6.28
CA VAL A 542 -1.85 -6.27 -6.57
C VAL A 542 -1.38 -6.48 -8.01
N VAL A 543 -0.35 -7.29 -8.19
CA VAL A 543 0.14 -7.74 -9.51
C VAL A 543 -0.26 -9.20 -9.71
N PRO A 544 -1.23 -9.50 -10.61
CA PRO A 544 -1.65 -10.86 -10.86
C PRO A 544 -0.55 -11.72 -11.48
N ILE A 545 -0.46 -12.99 -11.10
CA ILE A 545 0.50 -13.94 -11.70
C ILE A 545 0.22 -14.25 -13.18
N SER A 546 -0.96 -13.89 -13.68
CA SER A 546 -1.39 -14.10 -15.07
C SER A 546 -0.73 -13.14 -16.06
N GLY A 547 -0.04 -12.10 -15.59
CA GLY A 547 0.58 -11.06 -16.40
C GLY A 547 2.08 -10.84 -16.12
N PRO A 548 2.69 -9.82 -16.76
CA PRO A 548 4.07 -9.44 -16.50
C PRO A 548 4.28 -9.04 -15.04
N ASN A 549 5.41 -9.47 -14.45
CA ASN A 549 5.76 -9.11 -13.08
C ASN A 549 6.25 -7.65 -13.00
N THR A 550 5.33 -6.71 -12.86
CA THR A 550 5.61 -5.29 -12.67
C THR A 550 5.81 -4.89 -11.21
N LEU A 551 5.65 -5.84 -10.28
CA LEU A 551 5.73 -5.57 -8.83
C LEU A 551 7.06 -4.91 -8.40
N PRO A 552 8.24 -5.30 -8.91
CA PRO A 552 9.48 -4.60 -8.61
C PRO A 552 9.41 -3.09 -8.90
N LEU A 553 8.72 -2.69 -9.96
CA LEU A 553 8.60 -1.29 -10.38
C LEU A 553 7.70 -0.50 -9.43
N ILE A 554 6.65 -1.12 -8.89
CA ILE A 554 5.77 -0.51 -7.89
C ILE A 554 6.58 -0.17 -6.63
N PHE A 555 7.43 -1.09 -6.17
CA PHE A 555 8.34 -0.81 -5.06
C PHE A 555 9.38 0.25 -5.43
N ASP A 556 9.96 0.21 -6.63
CA ASP A 556 10.90 1.23 -7.12
C ASP A 556 10.27 2.62 -7.28
N ARG A 557 8.93 2.75 -7.34
CA ARG A 557 8.19 4.03 -7.24
C ARG A 557 8.02 4.55 -5.81
N GLY A 558 8.32 3.73 -4.81
CA GLY A 558 8.07 4.06 -3.41
C GLY A 558 6.65 3.70 -2.94
N LEU A 559 5.96 2.81 -3.66
CA LEU A 559 4.65 2.27 -3.31
C LEU A 559 4.79 0.85 -2.74
N ILE A 560 3.73 0.34 -2.11
CA ILE A 560 3.66 -1.05 -1.64
C ILE A 560 2.75 -1.87 -2.54
N GLY A 561 3.01 -3.17 -2.62
CA GLY A 561 2.18 -4.09 -3.37
C GLY A 561 2.47 -5.54 -3.04
N VAL A 562 1.76 -6.43 -3.72
CA VAL A 562 1.89 -7.88 -3.56
C VAL A 562 1.61 -8.60 -4.87
N MET A 563 2.29 -9.73 -5.08
CA MET A 563 1.96 -10.65 -6.16
C MET A 563 0.89 -11.63 -5.69
N HIS A 564 -0.13 -11.89 -6.51
CA HIS A 564 -1.24 -12.75 -6.12
C HIS A 564 -1.86 -13.51 -7.30
N ASP A 565 -2.33 -14.72 -7.05
CA ASP A 565 -3.21 -15.46 -7.97
C ASP A 565 -4.67 -15.27 -7.56
N TRP A 566 -5.43 -14.52 -8.36
CA TRP A 566 -6.86 -14.29 -8.09
C TRP A 566 -7.74 -15.53 -8.23
N CYS A 567 -7.19 -16.65 -8.70
CA CYS A 567 -7.85 -17.94 -8.61
C CYS A 567 -7.77 -18.57 -7.21
N GLU A 568 -7.02 -17.96 -6.30
CA GLU A 568 -6.93 -18.34 -4.90
C GLU A 568 -7.44 -17.21 -3.97
N PRO A 569 -7.90 -17.54 -2.75
CA PRO A 569 -8.25 -16.52 -1.75
C PRO A 569 -7.06 -15.64 -1.34
N PHE A 570 -7.33 -14.36 -1.07
CA PHE A 570 -6.34 -13.38 -0.66
C PHE A 570 -5.99 -13.51 0.83
N GLU A 571 -4.72 -13.33 1.19
CA GLU A 571 -4.22 -13.47 2.57
C GLU A 571 -4.48 -12.23 3.43
N THR A 572 -5.75 -11.90 3.59
CA THR A 572 -6.21 -10.82 4.46
C THR A 572 -7.46 -11.24 5.22
N TYR A 573 -7.72 -10.55 6.33
CA TYR A 573 -8.96 -10.71 7.08
C TYR A 573 -10.18 -10.28 6.24
N PRO A 574 -11.36 -10.86 6.46
CA PRO A 574 -12.58 -10.32 5.87
C PRO A 574 -12.80 -8.86 6.26
N ARG A 575 -13.49 -8.08 5.42
CA ARG A 575 -13.86 -6.67 5.67
C ARG A 575 -12.64 -5.77 5.91
N THR A 576 -11.65 -5.87 5.04
CA THR A 576 -10.40 -5.10 5.13
C THR A 576 -10.48 -3.77 4.39
N TYR A 577 -11.01 -3.76 3.16
CA TYR A 577 -10.88 -2.65 2.22
C TYR A 577 -12.18 -1.84 2.11
N ASP A 578 -12.03 -0.53 1.93
CA ASP A 578 -13.11 0.43 1.70
C ASP A 578 -13.43 0.58 0.21
N LEU A 579 -12.42 0.46 -0.65
CA LEU A 579 -12.54 0.55 -2.10
C LEU A 579 -11.71 -0.55 -2.77
N LEU A 580 -12.35 -1.29 -3.68
CA LEU A 580 -11.69 -2.20 -4.61
C LEU A 580 -11.75 -1.63 -6.02
N ASN A 581 -10.60 -1.41 -6.66
CA ASN A 581 -10.49 -1.05 -8.07
C ASN A 581 -10.06 -2.28 -8.88
N ALA A 582 -10.82 -2.63 -9.91
CA ALA A 582 -10.54 -3.77 -10.77
C ALA A 582 -10.70 -3.37 -12.24
N VAL A 583 -9.59 -3.25 -12.95
CA VAL A 583 -9.60 -2.90 -14.38
C VAL A 583 -9.05 -4.06 -15.21
N ALA A 584 -9.88 -4.57 -16.13
CA ALA A 584 -9.59 -5.71 -16.99
C ALA A 584 -9.18 -6.98 -16.25
N LEU A 585 -9.52 -7.08 -14.95
CA LEU A 585 -9.15 -8.21 -14.11
C LEU A 585 -9.92 -9.46 -14.55
N PHE A 586 -11.23 -9.34 -14.68
CA PHE A 586 -12.09 -10.49 -14.93
C PHE A 586 -11.92 -11.02 -16.34
N SER A 587 -11.77 -10.14 -17.34
CA SER A 587 -11.42 -10.60 -18.70
C SER A 587 -10.09 -11.36 -18.78
N ALA A 588 -9.12 -11.00 -17.92
CA ALA A 588 -7.84 -11.70 -17.84
C ALA A 588 -7.99 -13.07 -17.13
N GLU A 589 -8.67 -13.10 -15.99
CA GLU A 589 -8.74 -14.29 -15.13
C GLU A 589 -9.82 -15.31 -15.51
N GLN A 590 -10.86 -14.91 -16.24
CA GLN A 590 -11.96 -15.82 -16.64
C GLN A 590 -11.50 -17.05 -17.45
N LYS A 591 -10.31 -16.98 -18.05
CA LYS A 591 -9.70 -18.10 -18.78
C LYS A 591 -9.03 -19.13 -17.86
N ARG A 592 -8.70 -18.75 -16.63
CA ARG A 592 -8.00 -19.56 -15.63
C ARG A 592 -8.94 -20.11 -14.57
N CYS A 593 -9.90 -19.31 -14.12
CA CYS A 593 -10.84 -19.71 -13.07
C CYS A 593 -12.19 -19.00 -13.18
N ASN A 594 -13.16 -19.48 -12.37
CA ASN A 594 -14.50 -18.91 -12.34
C ASN A 594 -14.50 -17.52 -11.70
N ILE A 595 -14.92 -16.51 -12.46
CA ILE A 595 -15.01 -15.12 -12.00
C ILE A 595 -15.98 -14.92 -10.82
N THR A 596 -16.94 -15.82 -10.62
CA THR A 596 -17.80 -15.82 -9.44
C THR A 596 -16.98 -16.01 -8.15
N ASN A 597 -15.91 -16.80 -8.19
CA ASN A 597 -15.04 -16.98 -7.02
C ASN A 597 -14.29 -15.67 -6.68
N ILE A 598 -13.87 -14.92 -7.71
CA ILE A 598 -13.24 -13.61 -7.53
C ILE A 598 -14.25 -12.64 -6.92
N MET A 599 -15.51 -12.63 -7.38
CA MET A 599 -16.56 -11.80 -6.79
C MET A 599 -16.85 -12.15 -5.33
N LEU A 600 -16.90 -13.44 -4.97
CA LEU A 600 -17.07 -13.88 -3.58
C LEU A 600 -15.87 -13.47 -2.71
N GLU A 601 -14.66 -13.54 -3.25
CA GLU A 601 -13.46 -13.07 -2.56
C GLU A 601 -13.47 -11.55 -2.37
N MET A 602 -13.90 -10.78 -3.38
CA MET A 602 -14.13 -9.34 -3.26
C MET A 602 -15.14 -9.03 -2.15
N ASP A 603 -16.24 -9.78 -2.05
CA ASP A 603 -17.19 -9.62 -0.95
C ASP A 603 -16.59 -9.93 0.40
N ARG A 604 -15.82 -11.01 0.52
CA ARG A 604 -15.15 -11.35 1.78
C ARG A 604 -14.26 -10.20 2.25
N ILE A 605 -13.45 -9.62 1.38
CA ILE A 605 -12.45 -8.60 1.76
C ILE A 605 -12.98 -7.16 1.77
N LEU A 606 -14.10 -6.87 1.12
CA LEU A 606 -14.72 -5.54 1.13
C LEU A 606 -15.52 -5.31 2.42
N ARG A 607 -15.34 -4.15 3.04
CA ARG A 607 -16.09 -3.74 4.23
C ARG A 607 -17.58 -3.55 3.92
N PRO A 608 -18.48 -3.81 4.87
CA PRO A 608 -19.85 -3.30 4.81
C PRO A 608 -19.83 -1.75 4.71
N GLY A 609 -20.54 -1.21 3.73
CA GLY A 609 -20.48 0.20 3.32
C GLY A 609 -19.41 0.51 2.27
N GLY A 610 -18.55 -0.46 1.94
CA GLY A 610 -17.48 -0.30 0.95
C GLY A 610 -17.98 -0.31 -0.49
N ARG A 611 -17.12 0.13 -1.40
CA ARG A 611 -17.40 0.24 -2.84
C ARG A 611 -16.44 -0.58 -3.69
N ALA A 612 -16.88 -0.99 -4.86
CA ALA A 612 -16.02 -1.59 -5.88
C ALA A 612 -16.21 -0.90 -7.23
N TYR A 613 -15.13 -0.58 -7.92
CA TYR A 613 -15.12 -0.03 -9.27
C TYR A 613 -14.54 -1.07 -10.21
N ILE A 614 -15.38 -1.56 -11.12
CA ILE A 614 -15.03 -2.63 -12.04
C ILE A 614 -15.14 -2.07 -13.46
N ARG A 615 -14.00 -1.97 -14.15
CA ARG A 615 -13.96 -1.56 -15.56
C ARG A 615 -13.51 -2.74 -16.40
N ASP A 616 -14.39 -3.25 -17.23
CA ASP A 616 -14.14 -4.45 -18.02
C ASP A 616 -15.01 -4.45 -19.31
N THR A 617 -14.85 -5.49 -20.13
CA THR A 617 -15.64 -5.66 -21.35
C THR A 617 -17.13 -5.80 -21.05
N ILE A 618 -17.98 -5.32 -21.96
CA ILE A 618 -19.45 -5.33 -21.78
C ILE A 618 -19.99 -6.71 -21.39
N SER A 619 -19.54 -7.76 -22.07
CA SER A 619 -19.99 -9.13 -21.81
C SER A 619 -19.69 -9.58 -20.38
N VAL A 620 -18.51 -9.25 -19.89
CA VAL A 620 -18.08 -9.58 -18.51
C VAL A 620 -18.88 -8.76 -17.51
N ILE A 621 -19.05 -7.46 -17.75
CA ILE A 621 -19.77 -6.58 -16.83
C ILE A 621 -21.23 -7.03 -16.63
N TYR A 622 -21.94 -7.44 -17.69
CA TYR A 622 -23.31 -7.95 -17.53
C TYR A 622 -23.37 -9.22 -16.68
N GLN A 623 -22.40 -10.13 -16.83
CA GLN A 623 -22.32 -11.32 -15.98
C GLN A 623 -22.03 -10.95 -14.52
N LEU A 624 -21.10 -10.01 -14.29
CA LEU A 624 -20.75 -9.54 -12.94
C LEU A 624 -21.90 -8.79 -12.28
N GLN A 625 -22.72 -8.07 -13.05
CA GLN A 625 -23.90 -7.38 -12.53
C GLN A 625 -24.90 -8.35 -11.93
N GLU A 626 -25.19 -9.47 -12.61
CA GLU A 626 -26.09 -10.50 -12.09
C GLU A 626 -25.52 -11.17 -10.84
N THR A 627 -24.22 -11.49 -10.85
CA THR A 627 -23.53 -12.03 -9.67
C THR A 627 -23.57 -11.05 -8.48
N ALA A 628 -23.26 -9.77 -8.71
CA ALA A 628 -23.30 -8.73 -7.68
C ALA A 628 -24.72 -8.57 -7.08
N ARG A 629 -25.76 -8.58 -7.92
CA ARG A 629 -27.16 -8.55 -7.48
C ARG A 629 -27.52 -9.79 -6.64
N ALA A 630 -27.06 -10.97 -7.06
CA ALA A 630 -27.26 -12.21 -6.31
C ALA A 630 -26.55 -12.22 -4.95
N MET A 631 -25.44 -11.48 -4.82
CA MET A 631 -24.74 -11.25 -3.55
C MET A 631 -25.38 -10.15 -2.69
N GLY A 632 -26.37 -9.42 -3.22
CA GLY A 632 -27.06 -8.33 -2.53
C GLY A 632 -26.37 -6.96 -2.65
N TRP A 633 -25.40 -6.81 -3.56
CA TRP A 633 -24.78 -5.52 -3.85
C TRP A 633 -25.70 -4.63 -4.70
N VAL A 634 -25.57 -3.33 -4.54
CA VAL A 634 -26.19 -2.34 -5.43
C VAL A 634 -25.22 -2.03 -6.54
N THR A 635 -25.68 -2.03 -7.79
CA THR A 635 -24.85 -1.79 -8.96
C THR A 635 -25.32 -0.58 -9.75
N PHE A 636 -24.36 0.20 -10.25
CA PHE A 636 -24.58 1.31 -11.17
C PHE A 636 -23.66 1.17 -12.37
N MET A 637 -24.19 1.48 -13.55
CA MET A 637 -23.51 1.29 -14.82
C MET A 637 -23.23 2.63 -15.46
N PHE A 638 -22.01 2.82 -15.93
CA PHE A 638 -21.54 4.03 -16.60
C PHE A 638 -20.85 3.66 -17.91
N ASP A 639 -20.98 4.54 -18.89
CA ASP A 639 -20.15 4.48 -20.08
C ASP A 639 -18.69 4.78 -19.72
N SER A 640 -17.76 4.23 -20.50
CA SER A 640 -16.34 4.58 -20.35
C SER A 640 -16.08 5.99 -20.90
N ASP A 641 -14.88 6.51 -20.65
CA ASP A 641 -14.37 7.75 -21.24
C ASP A 641 -14.28 7.70 -22.78
N GLU A 642 -14.28 6.50 -23.37
CA GLU A 642 -14.37 6.30 -24.82
C GLU A 642 -15.81 6.50 -25.38
N GLY A 643 -16.80 6.63 -24.50
CA GLY A 643 -18.19 6.91 -24.84
C GLY A 643 -19.09 5.68 -24.94
N PRO A 644 -20.37 5.87 -25.34
CA PRO A 644 -21.42 4.85 -25.23
C PRO A 644 -21.24 3.64 -26.15
N TYR A 645 -20.45 3.78 -27.22
CA TYR A 645 -20.14 2.72 -28.19
C TYR A 645 -18.85 1.96 -27.86
N SER A 646 -18.18 2.28 -26.75
CA SER A 646 -17.02 1.53 -26.29
C SER A 646 -17.39 0.09 -25.98
N THR A 647 -16.47 -0.84 -26.23
CA THR A 647 -16.62 -2.24 -25.83
C THR A 647 -16.40 -2.47 -24.33
N TRP A 648 -16.10 -1.40 -23.59
CA TRP A 648 -15.83 -1.39 -22.16
C TRP A 648 -16.86 -0.55 -21.41
N LYS A 649 -17.18 -0.96 -20.18
CA LYS A 649 -18.03 -0.19 -19.27
C LYS A 649 -17.41 -0.14 -17.88
N LEU A 650 -17.80 0.89 -17.13
CA LEU A 650 -17.53 1.01 -15.70
C LEU A 650 -18.79 0.60 -14.95
N MET A 651 -18.68 -0.41 -14.10
CA MET A 651 -19.68 -0.75 -13.09
C MET A 651 -19.16 -0.32 -11.73
N THR A 652 -19.94 0.48 -11.01
CA THR A 652 -19.70 0.72 -9.59
C THR A 652 -20.66 -0.11 -8.76
N CYS A 653 -20.15 -0.64 -7.65
CA CYS A 653 -20.89 -1.47 -6.73
C CYS A 653 -20.81 -0.90 -5.31
N GLU A 654 -21.88 -1.05 -4.54
CA GLU A 654 -21.95 -0.74 -3.12
C GLU A 654 -22.38 -1.98 -2.34
N LYS A 655 -21.53 -2.40 -1.40
CA LYS A 655 -21.85 -3.45 -0.43
C LYS A 655 -22.55 -2.80 0.76
N ARG A 656 -23.87 -2.89 0.83
CA ARG A 656 -24.64 -2.24 1.90
C ARG A 656 -24.34 -2.84 3.28
N LEU A 657 -24.53 -2.00 4.31
CA LEU A 657 -24.68 -2.44 5.69
C LEU A 657 -25.93 -3.31 5.82
#